data_AF-A0A0C9M5A4-F1
#
_entry.id   AF-A0A0C9M5A4-F1
#
_cell.length_a   1.000
_cell.length_b   1.000
_cell.length_c   1.000
_cell.angle_alpha   90.00
_cell.angle_beta   90.00
_cell.angle_gamma   90.00
#
_symmetry.space_group_name_H-M   'P 1'
#
loop_
_entity.id
_entity.type
_entity.pdbx_description
1 polymer ?
#
loop_
_entity_poly.entity_id
_entity_poly.type
_entity_poly.pdbx_seq_one_letter_code
_entity_poly.pdbx_strand_id
1 'polypeptide(L)'
;MLRSAATTKHVLAQCSRFSTIRHYAHAAASTASAKKAKRLVFDNRSPSFQDFLSKQQPVNASIDQALTQPDNIPYLQMDSKTLGRGRKFYIEVYGCQMNVNDTEILNAIMTNTGYQRTDNLDDANVVFLVTCAIRDNAEVRIWERLKYLRHYKTKINTESPPIVGVLGCMAERLKTKLLEQDRLVDIVCGPDGYRSIPHLISLAEEEEYTEGVANVMLSADETYADVMPMRLDTSNASGWVSIMRGCNNMCSFCIVPFTRGNERSRPIDSILDEVRYLNDQGVKEVTVLGQNVNSYRDESESKYFMSGNDVGSSLSNPGFKTIYKRKDGGRRFTELLDHVSLINPEMRIRFTSPHPKDFPTDLLHLIASRPNLCNSIHLPIQSGSNTVLERMRRGYTREAYLSLVEEMRSIIPDVWISSDFITGFCGETEAEHRDTVSLMEQVKYDTAFMFAYSMREKTHAHRRYKDDVADSDKARRLQEIVTTFHAQASKKNQGLIGSRQLVLIDSERPKTKNGIETKVSGRTDGGHKVFVQEAQLGDSNLKKGDYAEVDIKHATSASLTGHFIQRSGIQQFAASQKRAYSTYQPRSKVASQYRHFLKAGDAAVDGVDKKHIKLLIRQGFENKQYLTDPEIEVKVKNTLTLLKNASGKRGIEHDIVHNLCQLKYFGDKDNIRPPHFNRKLSPQVQKLHNDSQQELKLVINMLNKDLKLCLM
;
A
#
# COMPACT_ATOMS: atom_id res chain seq x y z
N MET A 1 -49.21 -49.35 4.93
CA MET A 1 -50.65 -49.65 5.00
C MET A 1 -51.39 -48.42 4.51
N LEU A 2 -51.72 -48.30 3.23
CA LEU A 2 -52.94 -48.78 2.54
C LEU A 2 -54.25 -48.02 2.88
N ARG A 3 -54.85 -47.44 1.82
CA ARG A 3 -56.26 -47.00 1.57
C ARG A 3 -56.61 -45.56 2.02
N SER A 4 -56.95 -44.59 1.14
CA SER A 4 -58.03 -44.47 0.11
C SER A 4 -59.44 -44.49 0.74
N ALA A 5 -60.49 -43.77 0.32
CA ALA A 5 -60.82 -42.87 -0.79
C ALA A 5 -62.09 -42.06 -0.36
N ALA A 6 -62.24 -40.78 -0.76
CA ALA A 6 -63.16 -40.28 -1.80
C ALA A 6 -64.69 -40.36 -1.54
N THR A 7 -65.35 -39.20 -1.62
CA THR A 7 -66.73 -39.07 -2.16
C THR A 7 -66.92 -37.74 -2.90
N THR A 8 -67.25 -37.87 -4.19
CA THR A 8 -67.65 -36.89 -5.22
C THR A 8 -69.14 -36.47 -5.00
N LYS A 9 -69.79 -35.40 -5.53
CA LYS A 9 -69.90 -34.91 -6.92
C LYS A 9 -70.96 -33.76 -7.02
N HIS A 10 -70.94 -33.04 -8.15
CA HIS A 10 -72.01 -32.23 -8.83
C HIS A 10 -72.13 -30.71 -8.49
N VAL A 11 -72.18 -29.73 -9.41
CA VAL A 11 -72.34 -29.62 -10.89
C VAL A 11 -71.72 -28.31 -11.42
N LEU A 12 -71.22 -28.33 -12.65
CA LEU A 12 -70.71 -27.21 -13.46
C LEU A 12 -71.71 -26.79 -14.56
N ALA A 13 -71.62 -25.51 -14.96
CA ALA A 13 -71.82 -24.92 -16.30
C ALA A 13 -73.19 -24.36 -16.73
N GLN A 14 -73.19 -23.05 -17.00
CA GLN A 14 -73.81 -22.43 -18.19
C GLN A 14 -72.96 -21.25 -18.71
N CYS A 15 -72.85 -21.17 -20.03
CA CYS A 15 -71.88 -20.43 -20.83
C CYS A 15 -72.24 -18.96 -21.15
N SER A 16 -71.19 -18.15 -21.31
CA SER A 16 -70.92 -17.07 -22.30
C SER A 16 -72.06 -16.34 -23.04
N ARG A 17 -72.01 -15.00 -23.08
CA ARG A 17 -71.79 -14.17 -24.30
C ARG A 17 -71.90 -12.65 -24.02
N PHE A 18 -71.17 -11.91 -24.85
CA PHE A 18 -71.22 -10.47 -25.17
C PHE A 18 -70.24 -9.48 -24.49
N SER A 19 -69.31 -9.05 -25.33
CA SER A 19 -68.39 -7.92 -25.22
C SER A 19 -69.02 -6.60 -25.72
N THR A 20 -68.34 -5.50 -25.37
CA THR A 20 -68.15 -4.23 -26.12
C THR A 20 -69.21 -3.10 -26.09
N ILE A 21 -68.79 -1.99 -25.45
CA ILE A 21 -68.86 -0.55 -25.84
C ILE A 21 -70.13 0.28 -25.55
N ARG A 22 -69.98 1.21 -24.60
CA ARG A 22 -70.20 2.69 -24.69
C ARG A 22 -69.78 3.31 -23.34
N HIS A 23 -68.62 3.95 -23.16
CA HIS A 23 -68.12 5.25 -23.63
C HIS A 23 -68.95 6.49 -23.21
N TYR A 24 -68.30 7.31 -22.36
CA TYR A 24 -68.46 8.74 -22.02
C TYR A 24 -69.61 9.22 -21.12
N ALA A 25 -69.26 9.61 -19.89
CA ALA A 25 -69.18 11.02 -19.47
C ALA A 25 -68.41 11.19 -18.15
N HIS A 26 -67.28 11.91 -18.23
CA HIS A 26 -66.48 12.45 -17.14
C HIS A 26 -67.24 13.52 -16.33
N ALA A 27 -66.89 13.72 -15.05
CA ALA A 27 -66.27 14.96 -14.55
C ALA A 27 -66.43 15.14 -13.03
N ALA A 28 -65.36 14.85 -12.27
CA ALA A 28 -64.91 15.60 -11.08
C ALA A 28 -63.65 14.91 -10.52
N ALA A 29 -62.52 15.10 -11.20
CA ALA A 29 -61.21 14.69 -10.71
C ALA A 29 -60.62 15.83 -9.88
N SER A 30 -60.40 15.62 -8.58
CA SER A 30 -59.45 16.40 -7.80
C SER A 30 -58.07 15.75 -7.95
N THR A 31 -57.20 16.43 -8.68
CA THR A 31 -55.81 16.05 -8.93
C THR A 31 -54.95 16.19 -7.67
N ALA A 32 -54.67 15.07 -7.00
CA ALA A 32 -53.48 14.93 -6.17
C ALA A 32 -52.56 13.92 -6.86
N SER A 33 -51.58 14.43 -7.61
CA SER A 33 -50.54 13.61 -8.20
C SER A 33 -49.68 13.00 -7.08
N ALA A 34 -49.76 11.68 -6.89
CA ALA A 34 -48.86 10.97 -6.01
C ALA A 34 -47.43 11.13 -6.54
N LYS A 35 -46.61 11.97 -5.86
CA LYS A 35 -45.19 12.13 -6.19
C LYS A 35 -44.52 10.76 -6.08
N LYS A 36 -44.03 10.23 -7.20
CA LYS A 36 -43.20 9.03 -7.25
C LYS A 36 -41.93 9.29 -6.43
N ALA A 37 -41.64 8.43 -5.46
CA ALA A 37 -40.39 8.45 -4.72
C ALA A 37 -39.20 8.40 -5.71
N LYS A 38 -38.18 9.23 -5.49
CA LYS A 38 -37.02 9.33 -6.38
C LYS A 38 -35.78 8.74 -5.73
N ARG A 39 -34.90 8.20 -6.58
CA ARG A 39 -33.58 7.68 -6.22
C ARG A 39 -32.50 8.55 -6.85
N LEU A 40 -31.44 8.87 -6.11
CA LEU A 40 -30.32 9.66 -6.60
C LEU A 40 -29.02 8.85 -6.57
N VAL A 41 -28.39 8.65 -7.73
CA VAL A 41 -27.14 7.87 -7.85
C VAL A 41 -26.12 8.67 -8.66
N PHE A 42 -25.00 9.01 -8.04
CA PHE A 42 -23.81 9.54 -8.70
C PHE A 42 -22.88 8.38 -9.07
N ASP A 43 -22.68 8.15 -10.37
CA ASP A 43 -21.76 7.12 -10.87
C ASP A 43 -21.04 7.52 -12.17
N ASN A 44 -20.03 6.74 -12.58
CA ASN A 44 -19.24 6.98 -13.79
C ASN A 44 -19.95 6.49 -15.08
N ARG A 45 -21.27 6.27 -15.12
CA ARG A 45 -21.94 5.87 -16.37
C ARG A 45 -21.94 7.03 -17.35
N SER A 46 -21.41 6.79 -18.55
CA SER A 46 -21.66 7.68 -19.69
C SER A 46 -23.16 7.69 -20.00
N PRO A 47 -23.80 8.86 -20.18
CA PRO A 47 -25.22 8.91 -20.55
C PRO A 47 -25.45 8.09 -21.82
N SER A 48 -26.46 7.24 -21.81
CA SER A 48 -26.83 6.45 -22.99
C SER A 48 -27.45 7.35 -24.06
N PHE A 49 -27.46 6.89 -25.31
CA PHE A 49 -28.15 7.60 -26.39
C PHE A 49 -29.65 7.81 -26.09
N GLN A 50 -30.28 6.88 -25.36
CA GLN A 50 -31.66 7.02 -24.89
C GLN A 50 -31.83 8.08 -23.78
N ASP A 51 -30.82 8.25 -22.92
CA ASP A 51 -30.79 9.35 -21.94
C ASP A 51 -30.65 10.72 -22.61
N PHE A 52 -30.07 10.74 -23.81
CA PHE A 52 -29.96 11.93 -24.65
C PHE A 52 -31.27 12.23 -25.40
N LEU A 53 -31.92 11.20 -25.95
CA LEU A 53 -33.20 11.34 -26.66
C LEU A 53 -34.36 11.72 -25.72
N SER A 54 -34.37 11.21 -24.49
CA SER A 54 -35.41 11.54 -23.50
C SER A 54 -35.36 12.99 -22.99
N LYS A 55 -34.25 13.72 -23.24
CA LYS A 55 -34.08 15.13 -22.91
C LYS A 55 -34.37 16.10 -24.07
N GLN A 56 -34.74 15.61 -25.25
CA GLN A 56 -35.18 16.48 -26.34
C GLN A 56 -36.65 16.86 -26.13
N GLN A 57 -36.89 17.89 -25.32
CA GLN A 57 -38.09 18.71 -25.50
C GLN A 57 -37.88 19.62 -26.73
N PRO A 58 -38.94 19.93 -27.50
CA PRO A 58 -38.82 20.78 -28.67
C PRO A 58 -38.34 22.18 -28.25
N VAL A 59 -37.12 22.53 -28.64
CA VAL A 59 -36.49 23.83 -28.40
C VAL A 59 -37.17 24.85 -29.31
N ASN A 60 -38.20 25.51 -28.80
CA ASN A 60 -38.76 26.76 -29.32
C ASN A 60 -39.39 27.58 -28.18
N ALA A 61 -38.72 27.64 -27.04
CA ALA A 61 -39.02 28.60 -25.98
C ALA A 61 -37.78 29.46 -25.75
N SER A 62 -37.93 30.78 -25.89
CA SER A 62 -36.93 31.76 -25.48
C SER A 62 -36.47 31.47 -24.06
N ILE A 63 -35.15 31.43 -23.83
CA ILE A 63 -34.57 31.24 -22.51
C ILE A 63 -35.07 32.38 -21.63
N ASP A 64 -35.98 32.07 -20.72
CA ASP A 64 -36.52 33.04 -19.77
C ASP A 64 -35.41 33.40 -18.79
N GLN A 65 -34.92 34.65 -18.84
CA GLN A 65 -33.84 35.12 -17.96
C GLN A 65 -34.23 35.08 -16.47
N ALA A 66 -35.52 34.94 -16.16
CA ALA A 66 -36.00 34.70 -14.80
C ALA A 66 -35.68 33.28 -14.28
N LEU A 67 -35.49 32.30 -15.17
CA LEU A 67 -35.08 30.92 -14.85
C LEU A 67 -33.55 30.73 -14.83
N THR A 68 -32.77 31.74 -15.21
CA THR A 68 -31.31 31.76 -15.05
C THR A 68 -30.87 32.36 -13.71
N GLN A 69 -31.61 32.07 -12.65
CA GLN A 69 -31.09 32.20 -11.29
C GLN A 69 -30.26 30.94 -11.03
N PRO A 70 -28.97 31.03 -10.65
CA PRO A 70 -28.24 29.84 -10.22
C PRO A 70 -29.02 29.21 -9.06
N ASP A 71 -29.21 27.89 -9.10
CA ASP A 71 -29.88 27.16 -8.03
C ASP A 71 -29.28 27.60 -6.68
N ASN A 72 -30.12 28.11 -5.78
CA ASN A 72 -29.67 28.44 -4.44
C ASN A 72 -29.49 27.12 -3.68
N ILE A 73 -28.29 26.56 -3.77
CA ILE A 73 -27.91 25.28 -3.16
C ILE A 73 -27.74 25.51 -1.64
N PRO A 74 -28.70 25.08 -0.79
CA PRO A 74 -28.78 25.55 0.61
C PRO A 74 -27.54 25.22 1.45
N TYR A 75 -26.81 24.15 1.10
CA TYR A 75 -25.65 23.67 1.84
C TYR A 75 -24.31 24.29 1.43
N LEU A 76 -24.23 24.97 0.28
CA LEU A 76 -23.06 25.81 -0.05
C LEU A 76 -23.02 27.07 0.82
N GLN A 77 -24.14 27.39 1.49
CA GLN A 77 -24.29 28.53 2.41
C GLN A 77 -24.30 28.13 3.89
N MET A 78 -24.23 26.84 4.23
CA MET A 78 -24.10 26.38 5.62
C MET A 78 -22.62 26.33 6.02
N ASP A 79 -22.29 26.86 7.20
CA ASP A 79 -20.98 26.61 7.82
C ASP A 79 -20.82 25.10 8.00
N SER A 80 -20.03 24.48 7.13
CA SER A 80 -19.85 23.02 7.03
C SER A 80 -19.48 22.35 8.35
N LYS A 81 -18.90 23.12 9.28
CA LYS A 81 -18.51 22.73 10.63
C LYS A 81 -19.68 22.42 11.58
N THR A 82 -20.91 22.82 11.24
CA THR A 82 -22.09 22.63 12.12
C THR A 82 -23.15 21.68 11.56
N LEU A 83 -22.88 21.04 10.42
CA LEU A 83 -23.84 20.15 9.75
C LEU A 83 -24.30 18.98 10.66
N GLY A 84 -23.38 18.48 11.50
CA GLY A 84 -23.66 17.39 12.42
C GLY A 84 -24.55 17.77 13.60
N ARG A 85 -24.55 19.04 14.03
CA ARG A 85 -25.28 19.54 15.22
C ARG A 85 -25.11 18.65 16.47
N GLY A 86 -23.94 18.00 16.63
CA GLY A 86 -23.68 17.09 17.75
C GLY A 86 -24.33 15.70 17.63
N ARG A 87 -24.96 15.38 16.50
CA ARG A 87 -25.48 14.03 16.21
C ARG A 87 -24.35 13.00 16.26
N LYS A 88 -24.71 11.80 16.69
CA LYS A 88 -23.76 10.71 16.89
C LYS A 88 -23.71 9.76 15.71
N PHE A 89 -22.51 9.28 15.38
CA PHE A 89 -22.30 8.24 14.38
C PHE A 89 -21.53 7.05 14.94
N TYR A 90 -21.91 5.86 14.49
CA TYR A 90 -21.30 4.59 14.86
C TYR A 90 -20.75 3.90 13.61
N ILE A 91 -19.60 3.24 13.72
CA ILE A 91 -18.93 2.61 12.57
C ILE A 91 -18.58 1.16 12.86
N GLU A 92 -18.92 0.26 11.95
CA GLU A 92 -18.50 -1.13 11.94
C GLU A 92 -17.64 -1.44 10.71
N VAL A 93 -16.49 -2.05 10.94
CA VAL A 93 -15.52 -2.35 9.89
C VAL A 93 -15.55 -3.84 9.55
N TYR A 94 -15.88 -4.15 8.30
CA TYR A 94 -15.94 -5.51 7.74
C TYR A 94 -15.02 -5.61 6.53
N GLY A 95 -13.73 -5.82 6.75
CA GLY A 95 -12.81 -5.85 5.62
C GLY A 95 -11.34 -6.02 5.93
N CYS A 96 -10.52 -5.34 5.13
CA CYS A 96 -9.07 -5.36 5.19
C CYS A 96 -8.49 -4.11 5.86
N GLN A 97 -7.17 -4.03 5.92
CA GLN A 97 -6.43 -2.91 6.50
C GLN A 97 -6.76 -1.57 5.81
N MET A 98 -7.03 -1.58 4.50
CA MET A 98 -7.53 -0.39 3.79
C MET A 98 -8.86 0.10 4.36
N ASN A 99 -9.77 -0.80 4.75
CA ASN A 99 -11.05 -0.41 5.33
C ASN A 99 -10.89 0.19 6.74
N VAL A 100 -9.89 -0.29 7.52
CA VAL A 100 -9.54 0.33 8.80
C VAL A 100 -9.05 1.76 8.58
N ASN A 101 -8.09 1.97 7.66
CA ASN A 101 -7.61 3.30 7.29
C ASN A 101 -8.73 4.21 6.75
N ASP A 102 -9.57 3.69 5.85
CA ASP A 102 -10.73 4.40 5.30
C ASP A 102 -11.69 4.84 6.43
N THR A 103 -11.77 4.08 7.52
CA THR A 103 -12.58 4.41 8.69
C THR A 103 -11.99 5.57 9.49
N GLU A 104 -10.67 5.66 9.61
CA GLU A 104 -10.00 6.78 10.28
C GLU A 104 -10.14 8.08 9.48
N ILE A 105 -10.14 8.00 8.15
CA ILE A 105 -10.48 9.12 7.24
C ILE A 105 -11.94 9.54 7.44
N LEU A 106 -12.87 8.58 7.44
CA LEU A 106 -14.29 8.83 7.67
C LEU A 106 -14.51 9.53 9.03
N ASN A 107 -13.86 9.03 10.08
CA ASN A 107 -13.93 9.59 11.42
C ASN A 107 -13.47 11.06 11.45
N ALA A 108 -12.38 11.39 10.74
CA ALA A 108 -11.89 12.76 10.61
C ALA A 108 -12.90 13.68 9.87
N ILE A 109 -13.45 13.22 8.75
CA ILE A 109 -14.43 13.99 7.95
C ILE A 109 -15.70 14.27 8.77
N MET A 110 -16.24 13.26 9.45
CA MET A 110 -17.46 13.40 10.24
C MET A 110 -17.24 14.30 11.48
N THR A 111 -16.11 14.15 12.16
CA THR A 111 -15.77 14.99 13.31
C THR A 111 -15.59 16.46 12.92
N ASN A 112 -14.90 16.73 11.80
CA ASN A 112 -14.71 18.09 11.28
C ASN A 112 -16.00 18.78 10.84
N THR A 113 -17.06 18.00 10.56
CA THR A 113 -18.40 18.52 10.21
C THR A 113 -19.36 18.62 11.40
N GLY A 114 -18.87 18.38 12.62
CA GLY A 114 -19.62 18.57 13.86
C GLY A 114 -20.45 17.37 14.32
N TYR A 115 -20.19 16.17 13.77
CA TYR A 115 -20.73 14.92 14.30
C TYR A 115 -19.83 14.34 15.39
N GLN A 116 -20.38 13.53 16.28
CA GLN A 116 -19.65 12.89 17.39
C GLN A 116 -19.61 11.37 17.20
N ARG A 117 -18.43 10.75 17.34
CA ARG A 117 -18.34 9.29 17.31
C ARG A 117 -18.93 8.70 18.59
N THR A 118 -19.66 7.59 18.45
CA THR A 118 -20.06 6.72 19.57
C THR A 118 -19.61 5.29 19.32
N ASP A 119 -19.35 4.54 20.40
CA ASP A 119 -19.11 3.09 20.37
C ASP A 119 -20.36 2.29 20.77
N ASN A 120 -21.44 2.97 21.15
CA ASN A 120 -22.73 2.35 21.41
C ASN A 120 -23.63 2.49 20.18
N LEU A 121 -24.30 1.41 19.81
CA LEU A 121 -25.26 1.42 18.71
C LEU A 121 -26.55 2.15 19.10
N ASP A 122 -26.92 2.13 20.38
CA ASP A 122 -28.22 2.61 20.86
C ASP A 122 -28.38 4.14 20.84
N ASP A 123 -27.28 4.89 20.87
CA ASP A 123 -27.28 6.35 20.84
C ASP A 123 -26.85 6.93 19.48
N ALA A 124 -26.65 6.07 18.48
CA ALA A 124 -26.22 6.48 17.15
C ALA A 124 -27.39 7.03 16.32
N ASN A 125 -27.21 8.21 15.72
CA ASN A 125 -28.12 8.75 14.71
C ASN A 125 -27.77 8.25 13.30
N VAL A 126 -26.51 7.90 13.08
CA VAL A 126 -26.00 7.38 11.81
C VAL A 126 -25.14 6.14 12.06
N VAL A 127 -25.37 5.08 11.29
CA VAL A 127 -24.64 3.82 11.38
C VAL A 127 -23.96 3.53 10.06
N PHE A 128 -22.63 3.43 10.07
CA PHE A 128 -21.85 3.11 8.88
C PHE A 128 -21.29 1.69 8.95
N LEU A 129 -21.55 0.92 7.90
CA LEU A 129 -20.89 -0.36 7.63
C LEU A 129 -19.82 -0.14 6.57
N VAL A 130 -18.55 -0.16 6.97
CA VAL A 130 -17.40 -0.02 6.05
C VAL A 130 -17.00 -1.41 5.57
N THR A 131 -17.16 -1.68 4.27
CA THR A 131 -17.21 -3.04 3.73
C THR A 131 -16.16 -3.31 2.65
N CYS A 132 -15.77 -4.59 2.53
CA CYS A 132 -14.85 -5.09 1.50
C CYS A 132 -15.59 -5.88 0.42
N ALA A 133 -15.20 -5.72 -0.86
CA ALA A 133 -15.77 -6.48 -1.99
C ALA A 133 -15.03 -7.79 -2.30
N ILE A 134 -13.95 -8.08 -1.58
CA ILE A 134 -12.98 -9.13 -1.95
C ILE A 134 -13.24 -10.42 -1.17
N ARG A 135 -13.63 -10.37 0.11
CA ARG A 135 -13.81 -11.59 0.91
C ARG A 135 -15.22 -12.16 0.73
N ASP A 136 -15.36 -13.38 0.21
CA ASP A 136 -16.65 -13.99 -0.11
C ASP A 136 -17.64 -14.02 1.06
N ASN A 137 -17.16 -14.34 2.25
CA ASN A 137 -18.01 -14.39 3.45
C ASN A 137 -18.35 -13.00 4.02
N ALA A 138 -17.76 -11.91 3.50
CA ALA A 138 -18.08 -10.57 3.97
C ALA A 138 -19.47 -10.14 3.49
N GLU A 139 -19.85 -10.48 2.25
CA GLU A 139 -21.14 -10.06 1.68
C GLU A 139 -22.33 -10.65 2.47
N VAL A 140 -22.32 -11.96 2.75
CA VAL A 140 -23.39 -12.63 3.50
C VAL A 140 -23.59 -12.01 4.89
N ARG A 141 -22.48 -11.76 5.60
CA ARG A 141 -22.50 -11.15 6.94
C ARG A 141 -23.10 -9.74 6.92
N ILE A 142 -22.82 -8.96 5.88
CA ILE A 142 -23.38 -7.62 5.72
C ILE A 142 -24.88 -7.68 5.48
N TRP A 143 -25.36 -8.58 4.63
CA TRP A 143 -26.80 -8.75 4.42
C TRP A 143 -27.54 -9.15 5.71
N GLU A 144 -26.99 -10.06 6.50
CA GLU A 144 -27.54 -10.42 7.81
C GLU A 144 -27.52 -9.24 8.78
N ARG A 145 -26.41 -8.48 8.82
CA ARG A 145 -26.28 -7.30 9.67
C ARG A 145 -27.27 -6.21 9.29
N LEU A 146 -27.48 -5.97 8.01
CA LEU A 146 -28.48 -5.01 7.51
C LEU A 146 -29.91 -5.41 7.90
N LYS A 147 -30.27 -6.69 7.81
CA LYS A 147 -31.56 -7.20 8.28
C LYS A 147 -31.74 -6.99 9.78
N TYR A 148 -30.69 -7.25 10.57
CA TYR A 148 -30.69 -6.98 12.00
C TYR A 148 -30.90 -5.49 12.28
N LEU A 149 -30.16 -4.59 11.61
CA LEU A 149 -30.28 -3.14 11.79
C LEU A 149 -31.68 -2.63 11.39
N ARG A 150 -32.28 -3.19 10.34
CA ARG A 150 -33.67 -2.84 9.97
C ARG A 150 -34.67 -3.27 11.03
N HIS A 151 -34.57 -4.49 11.55
CA HIS A 151 -35.43 -4.93 12.67
C HIS A 151 -35.22 -4.08 13.92
N TYR A 152 -33.97 -3.67 14.15
CA TYR A 152 -33.59 -2.77 15.24
C TYR A 152 -34.23 -1.38 15.06
N LYS A 153 -34.20 -0.78 13.85
CA LYS A 153 -34.90 0.48 13.51
C LYS A 153 -36.41 0.43 13.85
N THR A 154 -37.05 -0.72 13.65
CA THR A 154 -38.49 -0.88 13.93
C THR A 154 -38.80 -0.96 15.43
N LYS A 155 -37.82 -1.33 16.27
CA LYS A 155 -38.01 -1.55 17.71
C LYS A 155 -37.62 -0.37 18.60
N ILE A 156 -36.61 0.40 18.21
CA ILE A 156 -36.05 1.51 19.01
C ILE A 156 -36.10 2.78 18.15
N ASN A 157 -36.53 3.89 18.76
CA ASN A 157 -36.62 5.21 18.12
C ASN A 157 -37.61 5.29 16.96
N THR A 158 -38.86 4.89 17.19
CA THR A 158 -39.94 4.87 16.18
C THR A 158 -40.21 6.25 15.56
N GLU A 159 -39.90 7.34 16.28
CA GLU A 159 -40.05 8.72 15.78
C GLU A 159 -38.90 9.18 14.87
N SER A 160 -37.68 8.64 15.03
CA SER A 160 -36.51 9.00 14.21
C SER A 160 -35.50 7.84 14.13
N PRO A 161 -35.70 6.88 13.21
CA PRO A 161 -34.80 5.75 13.06
C PRO A 161 -33.42 6.21 12.56
N PRO A 162 -32.32 5.55 12.96
CA PRO A 162 -30.97 5.93 12.50
C PRO A 162 -30.81 5.73 10.99
N ILE A 163 -29.99 6.57 10.37
CA ILE A 163 -29.59 6.43 8.96
C ILE A 163 -28.53 5.33 8.86
N VAL A 164 -28.70 4.40 7.92
CA VAL A 164 -27.78 3.28 7.69
C VAL A 164 -27.06 3.46 6.37
N GLY A 165 -25.73 3.58 6.44
CA GLY A 165 -24.85 3.71 5.28
C GLY A 165 -23.97 2.49 5.06
N VAL A 166 -23.91 2.00 3.83
CA VAL A 166 -22.93 0.98 3.40
C VAL A 166 -21.84 1.65 2.58
N LEU A 167 -20.60 1.58 3.07
CA LEU A 167 -19.45 2.27 2.51
C LEU A 167 -18.39 1.28 2.01
N GLY A 168 -17.50 1.73 1.13
CA GLY A 168 -16.30 1.00 0.71
C GLY A 168 -16.46 0.21 -0.59
N CYS A 169 -15.60 -0.78 -0.82
CA CYS A 169 -15.52 -1.44 -2.13
C CYS A 169 -16.80 -2.23 -2.49
N MET A 170 -17.48 -2.83 -1.51
CA MET A 170 -18.71 -3.58 -1.77
C MET A 170 -19.86 -2.63 -2.16
N ALA A 171 -19.85 -1.40 -1.65
CA ALA A 171 -20.80 -0.36 -2.06
C ALA A 171 -20.69 -0.04 -3.57
N GLU A 172 -19.49 0.05 -4.14
CA GLU A 172 -19.31 0.19 -5.60
C GLU A 172 -19.86 -1.03 -6.34
N ARG A 173 -19.49 -2.23 -5.89
CA ARG A 173 -19.77 -3.47 -6.62
C ARG A 173 -21.26 -3.79 -6.65
N LEU A 174 -21.94 -3.67 -5.51
CA LEU A 174 -23.32 -4.12 -5.29
C LEU A 174 -24.33 -2.98 -5.24
N LYS A 175 -23.97 -1.79 -5.73
CA LYS A 175 -24.80 -0.57 -5.64
C LYS A 175 -26.28 -0.77 -6.01
N THR A 176 -26.57 -1.49 -7.09
CA THR A 176 -27.95 -1.72 -7.54
C THR A 176 -28.70 -2.61 -6.56
N LYS A 177 -28.10 -3.76 -6.19
CA LYS A 177 -28.67 -4.69 -5.21
C LYS A 177 -28.90 -4.03 -3.84
N LEU A 178 -27.93 -3.25 -3.35
CA LEU A 178 -28.02 -2.58 -2.04
C LEU A 178 -29.16 -1.54 -1.98
N LEU A 179 -29.46 -0.88 -3.11
CA LEU A 179 -30.51 0.14 -3.17
C LEU A 179 -31.88 -0.45 -3.54
N GLU A 180 -31.92 -1.50 -4.36
CA GLU A 180 -33.18 -2.11 -4.83
C GLU A 180 -33.73 -3.15 -3.84
N GLN A 181 -32.86 -3.87 -3.15
CA GLN A 181 -33.26 -5.00 -2.32
C GLN A 181 -33.68 -4.55 -0.92
N ASP A 182 -34.96 -4.74 -0.62
CA ASP A 182 -35.56 -4.64 0.73
C ASP A 182 -35.41 -3.27 1.43
N ARG A 183 -35.02 -2.18 0.75
CA ARG A 183 -34.81 -0.83 1.35
C ARG A 183 -34.02 -0.91 2.66
N LEU A 184 -32.96 -1.71 2.67
CA LEU A 184 -32.15 -1.98 3.86
C LEU A 184 -31.13 -0.87 4.16
N VAL A 185 -30.88 0.02 3.20
CA VAL A 185 -29.79 0.98 3.21
C VAL A 185 -30.28 2.34 2.72
N ASP A 186 -29.91 3.39 3.44
CA ASP A 186 -30.27 4.78 3.09
C ASP A 186 -29.14 5.45 2.28
N ILE A 187 -27.88 5.12 2.57
CA ILE A 187 -26.70 5.69 1.92
C ILE A 187 -25.77 4.61 1.37
N VAL A 188 -25.36 4.71 0.11
CA VAL A 188 -24.33 3.84 -0.48
C VAL A 188 -23.15 4.69 -0.97
N CYS A 189 -21.96 4.50 -0.40
CA CYS A 189 -20.79 5.31 -0.74
C CYS A 189 -19.58 4.48 -1.14
N GLY A 190 -19.06 4.70 -2.34
CA GLY A 190 -17.81 4.11 -2.81
C GLY A 190 -16.58 4.66 -2.08
N PRO A 191 -15.41 4.02 -2.25
CA PRO A 191 -14.21 4.36 -1.50
C PRO A 191 -13.63 5.75 -1.82
N ASP A 192 -14.01 6.37 -2.94
CA ASP A 192 -13.53 7.70 -3.34
C ASP A 192 -14.57 8.81 -3.06
N GLY A 193 -15.69 8.48 -2.40
CA GLY A 193 -16.81 9.40 -2.17
C GLY A 193 -16.97 9.90 -0.74
N TYR A 194 -16.05 9.60 0.19
CA TYR A 194 -16.26 9.84 1.62
C TYR A 194 -16.46 11.32 1.98
N ARG A 195 -15.89 12.26 1.20
CA ARG A 195 -16.16 13.70 1.38
C ARG A 195 -17.61 14.09 1.18
N SER A 196 -18.33 13.35 0.35
CA SER A 196 -19.74 13.62 0.09
C SER A 196 -20.66 13.10 1.20
N ILE A 197 -20.17 12.29 2.15
CA ILE A 197 -21.02 11.65 3.17
C ILE A 197 -21.85 12.65 3.97
N PRO A 198 -21.31 13.77 4.49
CA PRO A 198 -22.12 14.77 5.19
C PRO A 198 -23.28 15.31 4.34
N HIS A 199 -23.03 15.49 3.04
CA HIS A 199 -24.05 15.90 2.09
C HIS A 199 -25.07 14.78 1.79
N LEU A 200 -24.61 13.53 1.60
CA LEU A 200 -25.47 12.38 1.39
C LEU A 200 -26.41 12.13 2.59
N ILE A 201 -25.96 12.39 3.81
CA ILE A 201 -26.82 12.35 5.00
C ILE A 201 -27.94 13.37 4.87
N SER A 202 -27.62 14.62 4.51
CA SER A 202 -28.61 15.68 4.36
C SER A 202 -29.65 15.33 3.29
N LEU A 203 -29.21 14.77 2.15
CA LEU A 203 -30.11 14.31 1.08
C LEU A 203 -30.97 13.11 1.50
N ALA A 204 -30.43 12.18 2.30
CA ALA A 204 -31.18 11.03 2.78
C ALA A 204 -32.28 11.40 3.79
N GLU A 205 -32.17 12.57 4.42
CA GLU A 205 -33.20 13.13 5.31
C GLU A 205 -34.33 13.83 4.55
N GLU A 206 -34.13 14.17 3.26
CA GLU A 206 -35.15 14.81 2.44
C GLU A 206 -36.24 13.82 2.00
N GLU A 207 -37.51 14.22 2.13
CA GLU A 207 -38.68 13.40 1.76
C GLU A 207 -38.73 13.02 0.26
N GLU A 208 -37.97 13.71 -0.59
CA GLU A 208 -37.89 13.42 -2.03
C GLU A 208 -37.08 12.15 -2.33
N TYR A 209 -36.10 11.79 -1.48
CA TYR A 209 -35.11 10.73 -1.75
C TYR A 209 -35.28 9.46 -0.88
N THR A 210 -36.53 9.11 -0.57
CA THR A 210 -36.90 7.93 0.25
C THR A 210 -36.45 6.56 -0.29
N GLU A 211 -35.95 6.46 -1.54
CA GLU A 211 -35.40 5.22 -2.11
C GLU A 211 -33.86 5.09 -1.97
N GLY A 212 -33.24 6.02 -1.25
CA GLY A 212 -31.82 6.00 -0.92
C GLY A 212 -30.95 6.82 -1.88
N VAL A 213 -29.79 7.23 -1.35
CA VAL A 213 -28.83 8.11 -2.03
C VAL A 213 -27.50 7.39 -2.17
N ALA A 214 -26.86 7.51 -3.34
CA ALA A 214 -25.56 6.85 -3.56
C ALA A 214 -24.55 7.72 -4.28
N ASN A 215 -23.30 7.67 -3.81
CA ASN A 215 -22.14 8.17 -4.54
C ASN A 215 -21.09 7.07 -4.64
N VAL A 216 -20.98 6.47 -5.82
CA VAL A 216 -19.97 5.43 -6.11
C VAL A 216 -19.03 5.88 -7.23
N MET A 217 -18.96 7.19 -7.47
CA MET A 217 -18.11 7.76 -8.51
C MET A 217 -16.64 7.48 -8.16
N LEU A 218 -15.88 6.94 -9.12
CA LEU A 218 -14.45 6.74 -8.96
C LEU A 218 -13.72 7.98 -9.48
N SER A 219 -13.03 8.66 -8.58
CA SER A 219 -12.30 9.90 -8.87
C SER A 219 -10.98 9.61 -9.58
N ALA A 220 -10.58 10.50 -10.48
CA ALA A 220 -9.28 10.43 -11.14
C ALA A 220 -8.12 10.87 -10.24
N ASP A 221 -8.40 11.67 -9.20
CA ASP A 221 -7.37 12.39 -8.42
C ASP A 221 -7.49 12.18 -6.90
N GLU A 222 -8.60 11.64 -6.39
CA GLU A 222 -8.81 11.54 -4.93
C GLU A 222 -7.83 10.55 -4.27
N THR A 223 -7.15 11.08 -3.24
CA THR A 223 -6.19 10.36 -2.39
C THR A 223 -6.35 10.67 -0.90
N TYR A 224 -7.21 11.63 -0.54
CA TYR A 224 -7.39 12.17 0.82
C TYR A 224 -6.12 12.78 1.43
N ALA A 225 -5.20 13.30 0.60
CA ALA A 225 -3.91 13.84 1.04
C ALA A 225 -4.02 15.01 2.05
N ASP A 226 -5.09 15.77 1.99
CA ASP A 226 -5.41 16.92 2.86
C ASP A 226 -6.21 16.54 4.11
N VAL A 227 -6.56 15.26 4.29
CA VAL A 227 -7.30 14.78 5.46
C VAL A 227 -6.36 14.02 6.38
N MET A 228 -6.04 14.60 7.54
CA MET A 228 -5.28 13.89 8.58
C MET A 228 -6.19 12.83 9.25
N PRO A 229 -5.88 11.53 9.15
CA PRO A 229 -6.74 10.49 9.71
C PRO A 229 -6.84 10.57 11.24
N MET A 230 -8.04 10.32 11.78
CA MET A 230 -8.26 10.28 13.22
C MET A 230 -8.41 8.83 13.69
N ARG A 231 -7.36 8.34 14.37
CA ARG A 231 -7.30 6.95 14.86
C ARG A 231 -8.47 6.61 15.78
N LEU A 232 -9.00 5.40 15.61
CA LEU A 232 -10.09 4.89 16.45
C LEU A 232 -9.57 4.36 17.80
N ASP A 233 -8.38 3.73 17.79
CA ASP A 233 -7.70 3.18 18.96
C ASP A 233 -6.34 3.87 19.13
N THR A 234 -6.28 4.84 20.04
CA THR A 234 -5.05 5.58 20.36
C THR A 234 -4.05 4.76 21.16
N SER A 235 -4.48 3.63 21.77
CA SER A 235 -3.60 2.75 22.52
C SER A 235 -2.72 1.87 21.61
N ASN A 236 -3.01 1.79 20.32
CA ASN A 236 -2.25 0.95 19.41
C ASN A 236 -0.84 1.50 19.13
N ALA A 237 0.17 0.65 19.31
CA ALA A 237 1.56 0.96 19.05
C ALA A 237 1.90 0.87 17.55
N SER A 238 1.01 0.29 16.74
CA SER A 238 1.13 0.26 15.28
C SER A 238 0.09 1.16 14.61
N GLY A 239 0.49 1.85 13.55
CA GLY A 239 -0.34 2.70 12.70
C GLY A 239 -0.33 2.27 11.23
N TRP A 240 -1.36 2.66 10.50
CA TRP A 240 -1.58 2.37 9.09
C TRP A 240 -1.53 3.70 8.32
N VAL A 241 -0.68 3.81 7.30
CA VAL A 241 -0.56 5.03 6.49
C VAL A 241 -0.82 4.73 5.02
N SER A 242 -1.93 5.24 4.47
CA SER A 242 -2.25 5.10 3.05
C SER A 242 -1.42 6.06 2.19
N ILE A 243 -0.67 5.47 1.26
CA ILE A 243 0.21 6.22 0.34
C ILE A 243 -0.32 6.26 -1.09
N MET A 244 -1.31 5.44 -1.42
CA MET A 244 -1.91 5.41 -2.74
C MET A 244 -3.29 4.72 -2.72
N ARG A 245 -4.07 4.99 -3.76
CA ARG A 245 -5.35 4.32 -4.04
C ARG A 245 -5.38 3.80 -5.48
N GLY A 246 -6.09 2.70 -5.70
CA GLY A 246 -6.27 2.11 -7.04
C GLY A 246 -5.11 1.24 -7.50
N CYS A 247 -5.28 0.54 -8.61
CA CYS A 247 -4.27 -0.41 -9.11
C CYS A 247 -4.36 -0.58 -10.63
N ASN A 248 -3.22 -0.46 -11.32
CA ASN A 248 -3.17 -0.61 -12.78
C ASN A 248 -2.81 -2.02 -13.27
N ASN A 249 -2.54 -2.98 -12.37
CA ASN A 249 -2.05 -4.31 -12.76
C ASN A 249 -3.05 -5.17 -13.55
N MET A 250 -4.35 -4.91 -13.43
CA MET A 250 -5.40 -5.60 -14.19
C MET A 250 -5.30 -7.13 -14.18
N CYS A 251 -4.87 -7.71 -13.05
CA CYS A 251 -4.81 -9.17 -12.86
C CYS A 251 -6.19 -9.79 -13.11
N SER A 252 -6.23 -10.95 -13.75
CA SER A 252 -7.49 -11.42 -14.33
C SER A 252 -8.58 -11.73 -13.31
N PHE A 253 -8.19 -12.11 -12.09
CA PHE A 253 -9.06 -12.42 -10.95
C PHE A 253 -9.39 -11.20 -10.06
N CYS A 254 -8.72 -10.07 -10.24
CA CYS A 254 -8.76 -8.97 -9.28
C CYS A 254 -9.85 -7.95 -9.63
N ILE A 255 -10.68 -7.59 -8.63
CA ILE A 255 -11.78 -6.62 -8.77
C ILE A 255 -11.35 -5.18 -8.44
N VAL A 256 -10.18 -5.00 -7.83
CA VAL A 256 -9.68 -3.71 -7.31
C VAL A 256 -9.71 -2.59 -8.36
N PRO A 257 -9.25 -2.77 -9.61
CA PRO A 257 -9.26 -1.69 -10.59
C PRO A 257 -10.67 -1.14 -10.88
N PHE A 258 -11.71 -1.95 -10.70
CA PHE A 258 -13.10 -1.57 -10.94
C PHE A 258 -13.80 -1.01 -9.69
N THR A 259 -13.22 -1.18 -8.51
CA THR A 259 -13.82 -0.75 -7.23
C THR A 259 -13.06 0.41 -6.58
N ARG A 260 -11.80 0.65 -6.97
CA ARG A 260 -10.96 1.78 -6.50
C ARG A 260 -10.37 2.59 -7.66
N GLY A 261 -10.62 2.21 -8.90
CA GLY A 261 -10.15 2.93 -10.09
C GLY A 261 -8.65 2.75 -10.36
N ASN A 262 -8.14 3.66 -11.21
CA ASN A 262 -6.74 3.72 -11.59
C ASN A 262 -5.85 4.10 -10.41
N GLU A 263 -4.58 3.73 -10.52
CA GLU A 263 -3.59 4.03 -9.49
C GLU A 263 -3.29 5.53 -9.36
N ARG A 264 -3.28 6.01 -8.12
CA ARG A 264 -3.07 7.40 -7.72
C ARG A 264 -2.19 7.42 -6.47
N SER A 265 -1.06 8.10 -6.54
CA SER A 265 -0.14 8.25 -5.40
C SER A 265 -0.45 9.52 -4.63
N ARG A 266 -0.36 9.44 -3.31
CA ARG A 266 -0.43 10.60 -2.42
C ARG A 266 0.92 11.35 -2.42
N PRO A 267 0.94 12.68 -2.36
CA PRO A 267 2.17 13.47 -2.19
C PRO A 267 3.04 12.99 -1.04
N ILE A 268 4.36 12.93 -1.24
CA ILE A 268 5.30 12.47 -0.20
C ILE A 268 5.20 13.32 1.07
N ASP A 269 5.09 14.63 0.94
CA ASP A 269 5.11 15.55 2.08
C ASP A 269 3.92 15.31 3.01
N SER A 270 2.74 15.09 2.42
CA SER A 270 1.54 14.71 3.15
C SER A 270 1.69 13.37 3.89
N ILE A 271 2.39 12.39 3.30
CA ILE A 271 2.69 11.11 3.96
C ILE A 271 3.67 11.32 5.12
N LEU A 272 4.73 12.11 4.91
CA LEU A 272 5.72 12.40 5.95
C LEU A 272 5.08 13.14 7.14
N ASP A 273 4.16 14.07 6.88
CA ASP A 273 3.43 14.79 7.93
C ASP A 273 2.54 13.85 8.75
N GLU A 274 1.86 12.89 8.11
CA GLU A 274 1.09 11.87 8.83
C GLU A 274 1.99 10.95 9.67
N VAL A 275 3.15 10.54 9.14
CA VAL A 275 4.10 9.72 9.90
C VAL A 275 4.69 10.50 11.09
N ARG A 276 5.00 11.79 10.92
CA ARG A 276 5.43 12.67 12.03
C ARG A 276 4.34 12.81 13.07
N TYR A 277 3.09 13.01 12.64
CA TYR A 277 1.95 13.06 13.55
C TYR A 277 1.81 11.75 14.36
N LEU A 278 1.90 10.59 13.71
CA LEU A 278 1.87 9.29 14.40
C LEU A 278 3.05 9.11 15.37
N ASN A 279 4.25 9.55 14.97
CA ASN A 279 5.41 9.57 15.84
C ASN A 279 5.15 10.38 17.13
N ASP A 280 4.58 11.57 17.00
CA ASP A 280 4.29 12.46 18.14
C ASP A 280 3.21 11.88 19.05
N GLN A 281 2.32 11.03 18.52
CA GLN A 281 1.36 10.24 19.29
C GLN A 281 1.97 8.98 19.95
N GLY A 282 3.29 8.77 19.83
CA GLY A 282 3.99 7.65 20.45
C GLY A 282 3.87 6.32 19.71
N VAL A 283 3.43 6.32 18.45
CA VAL A 283 3.41 5.12 17.60
C VAL A 283 4.84 4.60 17.39
N LYS A 284 4.99 3.29 17.43
CA LYS A 284 6.29 2.59 17.33
C LYS A 284 6.47 1.84 16.02
N GLU A 285 5.38 1.48 15.36
CA GLU A 285 5.42 0.85 14.04
C GLU A 285 4.45 1.55 13.08
N VAL A 286 4.90 1.87 11.88
CA VAL A 286 4.04 2.33 10.78
C VAL A 286 4.09 1.31 9.66
N THR A 287 2.92 0.86 9.23
CA THR A 287 2.81 0.08 7.99
C THR A 287 2.21 0.93 6.88
N VAL A 288 3.02 1.17 5.86
CA VAL A 288 2.62 1.83 4.62
C VAL A 288 1.74 0.89 3.79
N LEU A 289 0.56 1.38 3.38
CA LEU A 289 -0.46 0.60 2.68
C LEU A 289 -0.91 1.24 1.37
N GLY A 290 -1.29 0.36 0.45
CA GLY A 290 -1.79 0.68 -0.89
C GLY A 290 -2.24 -0.61 -1.56
N GLN A 291 -2.67 -0.52 -2.82
CA GLN A 291 -3.00 -1.72 -3.61
C GLN A 291 -1.78 -2.27 -4.37
N ASN A 292 -0.81 -1.42 -4.69
CA ASN A 292 0.47 -1.78 -5.29
C ASN A 292 1.57 -0.82 -4.81
N VAL A 293 1.99 -0.93 -3.55
CA VAL A 293 2.80 0.12 -2.90
C VAL A 293 4.10 0.45 -3.63
N ASN A 294 4.74 -0.54 -4.26
CA ASN A 294 6.01 -0.37 -4.92
C ASN A 294 5.91 0.15 -6.37
N SER A 295 4.70 0.39 -6.89
CA SER A 295 4.52 1.24 -8.08
C SER A 295 4.26 2.72 -7.73
N TYR A 296 4.35 3.08 -6.44
CA TYR A 296 4.22 4.47 -5.99
C TYR A 296 5.09 5.42 -6.79
N ARG A 297 4.44 6.50 -7.20
CA ARG A 297 5.01 7.57 -8.01
C ARG A 297 4.30 8.88 -7.71
N ASP A 298 4.98 9.76 -7.00
CA ASP A 298 4.49 11.09 -6.68
C ASP A 298 4.88 12.11 -7.76
N GLU A 299 3.87 12.79 -8.30
CA GLU A 299 4.02 13.85 -9.32
C GLU A 299 4.07 15.26 -8.72
N SER A 300 3.76 15.43 -7.43
CA SER A 300 3.73 16.75 -6.78
C SER A 300 5.12 17.38 -6.77
N GLU A 301 5.17 18.68 -7.13
CA GLU A 301 6.37 19.53 -7.21
C GLU A 301 7.61 18.97 -7.94
N SER A 302 7.48 17.97 -8.81
CA SER A 302 8.59 17.54 -9.67
C SER A 302 8.63 18.37 -10.96
N LYS A 303 9.28 19.55 -10.92
CA LYS A 303 9.69 20.26 -12.15
C LYS A 303 11.09 19.86 -12.65
N TYR A 304 11.93 19.35 -11.75
CA TYR A 304 13.28 18.89 -12.03
C TYR A 304 13.67 17.79 -11.04
N PHE A 305 13.25 16.56 -11.30
CA PHE A 305 13.95 15.40 -10.73
C PHE A 305 13.96 14.29 -11.79
N MET A 306 15.03 14.30 -12.60
CA MET A 306 15.49 13.07 -13.22
C MET A 306 16.23 12.37 -12.10
N SER A 307 15.60 11.39 -11.44
CA SER A 307 16.40 10.32 -10.84
C SER A 307 17.35 9.91 -11.95
N GLY A 308 18.67 10.04 -11.74
CA GLY A 308 19.67 9.71 -12.77
C GLY A 308 19.23 8.39 -13.41
N ASN A 309 19.27 8.30 -14.74
CA ASN A 309 18.50 7.38 -15.61
C ASN A 309 18.34 5.89 -15.15
N ASP A 310 19.02 5.46 -14.08
CA ASP A 310 19.07 4.14 -13.50
C ASP A 310 18.29 3.94 -12.17
N VAL A 311 17.90 4.98 -11.41
CA VAL A 311 17.26 4.79 -10.09
C VAL A 311 15.74 4.65 -10.24
N GLY A 312 15.24 3.41 -10.14
CA GLY A 312 13.80 3.08 -10.14
C GLY A 312 13.11 3.05 -11.51
N SER A 313 13.83 3.27 -12.61
CA SER A 313 13.29 3.20 -13.99
C SER A 313 13.23 1.76 -14.53
N SER A 314 14.18 0.92 -14.12
CA SER A 314 14.25 -0.49 -14.55
C SER A 314 13.11 -1.32 -13.93
N LEU A 315 12.57 -2.27 -14.69
CA LEU A 315 11.71 -3.33 -14.12
C LEU A 315 12.51 -4.08 -13.04
N SER A 316 11.86 -4.69 -12.04
CA SER A 316 12.55 -5.74 -11.29
C SER A 316 12.97 -6.75 -12.32
N ASN A 317 14.26 -6.83 -12.58
CA ASN A 317 14.96 -7.97 -13.16
C ASN A 317 14.54 -8.42 -14.59
N PRO A 318 15.45 -9.10 -15.29
CA PRO A 318 15.11 -9.82 -16.51
C PRO A 318 13.91 -10.76 -16.30
N GLY A 319 12.97 -10.77 -17.25
CA GLY A 319 11.83 -11.72 -17.23
C GLY A 319 10.49 -11.16 -16.74
N PHE A 320 10.43 -9.89 -16.29
CA PHE A 320 9.18 -9.23 -15.92
C PHE A 320 8.65 -8.33 -17.05
N LYS A 321 7.33 -8.29 -17.20
CA LYS A 321 6.58 -7.52 -18.22
C LYS A 321 5.38 -6.85 -17.56
N THR A 322 5.01 -5.67 -18.06
CA THR A 322 3.82 -4.94 -17.61
C THR A 322 2.83 -4.75 -18.76
N ILE A 323 1.53 -4.81 -18.45
CA ILE A 323 0.42 -4.68 -19.41
C ILE A 323 0.13 -3.21 -19.74
N TYR A 324 0.42 -2.30 -18.81
CA TYR A 324 0.24 -0.86 -18.97
C TYR A 324 1.56 -0.15 -19.29
N LYS A 325 1.46 1.04 -19.90
CA LYS A 325 2.63 1.90 -20.13
C LYS A 325 3.06 2.53 -18.80
N ARG A 326 4.30 2.29 -18.37
CA ARG A 326 4.86 3.00 -17.21
C ARG A 326 5.00 4.49 -17.53
N LYS A 327 4.71 5.33 -16.54
CA LYS A 327 4.90 6.77 -16.63
C LYS A 327 6.30 7.13 -16.12
N ASP A 328 6.98 8.02 -16.83
CA ASP A 328 8.33 8.49 -16.53
C ASP A 328 8.33 9.61 -15.48
N GLY A 329 9.46 9.82 -14.80
CA GLY A 329 9.63 10.87 -13.77
C GLY A 329 8.89 10.60 -12.47
N GLY A 330 8.82 11.60 -11.59
CA GLY A 330 8.18 11.52 -10.27
C GLY A 330 9.01 10.79 -9.21
N ARG A 331 8.79 11.14 -7.93
CA ARG A 331 9.46 10.53 -6.77
C ARG A 331 8.94 9.11 -6.54
N ARG A 332 9.83 8.15 -6.31
CA ARG A 332 9.52 6.70 -6.29
C ARG A 332 9.38 6.11 -4.89
N PHE A 333 8.92 4.87 -4.82
CA PHE A 333 8.71 4.16 -3.56
C PHE A 333 9.99 4.05 -2.70
N THR A 334 11.16 3.83 -3.33
CA THR A 334 12.45 3.78 -2.63
C THR A 334 12.75 5.11 -1.93
N GLU A 335 12.55 6.25 -2.60
CA GLU A 335 12.73 7.59 -2.03
C GLU A 335 11.75 7.84 -0.87
N LEU A 336 10.47 7.49 -1.05
CA LEU A 336 9.46 7.58 0.01
C LEU A 336 9.89 6.82 1.26
N LEU A 337 10.31 5.56 1.13
CA LEU A 337 10.74 4.77 2.28
C LEU A 337 12.03 5.29 2.91
N ASP A 338 12.96 5.83 2.12
CA ASP A 338 14.16 6.47 2.64
C ASP A 338 13.80 7.66 3.55
N HIS A 339 12.96 8.57 3.06
CA HIS A 339 12.49 9.73 3.82
C HIS A 339 11.68 9.34 5.06
N VAL A 340 10.77 8.36 4.95
CA VAL A 340 9.99 7.86 6.08
C VAL A 340 10.90 7.25 7.15
N SER A 341 11.91 6.48 6.75
CA SER A 341 12.86 5.84 7.68
C SER A 341 13.69 6.83 8.49
N LEU A 342 13.88 8.05 7.97
CA LEU A 342 14.66 9.11 8.60
C LEU A 342 13.88 9.88 9.69
N ILE A 343 12.55 9.79 9.71
CA ILE A 343 11.73 10.53 10.69
C ILE A 343 12.05 10.09 12.12
N ASN A 344 12.10 8.77 12.35
CA ASN A 344 12.47 8.21 13.65
C ASN A 344 13.18 6.85 13.48
N PRO A 345 14.49 6.76 13.77
CA PRO A 345 15.26 5.52 13.71
C PRO A 345 14.81 4.41 14.68
N GLU A 346 13.97 4.73 15.66
CA GLU A 346 13.37 3.81 16.63
C GLU A 346 11.90 3.47 16.30
N MET A 347 11.38 3.99 15.18
CA MET A 347 10.08 3.61 14.66
C MET A 347 10.26 2.57 13.54
N ARG A 348 9.67 1.39 13.71
CA ARG A 348 9.68 0.33 12.71
C ARG A 348 8.77 0.70 11.54
N ILE A 349 9.29 0.58 10.32
CA ILE A 349 8.57 0.85 9.08
C ILE A 349 8.38 -0.45 8.32
N ARG A 350 7.13 -0.75 7.99
CA ARG A 350 6.71 -1.89 7.17
C ARG A 350 5.97 -1.39 5.95
N PHE A 351 5.90 -2.22 4.92
CA PHE A 351 4.97 -2.03 3.82
C PHE A 351 4.29 -3.36 3.47
N THR A 352 3.13 -3.27 2.82
CA THR A 352 2.37 -4.45 2.38
C THR A 352 1.83 -4.24 0.97
N SER A 353 1.37 -5.32 0.34
CA SER A 353 0.79 -5.31 -1.00
C SER A 353 1.72 -4.76 -2.11
N PRO A 354 3.02 -5.12 -2.14
CA PRO A 354 3.84 -4.84 -3.31
C PRO A 354 3.59 -5.89 -4.40
N HIS A 355 3.87 -5.56 -5.66
CA HIS A 355 3.82 -6.49 -6.78
C HIS A 355 5.24 -6.95 -7.17
N PRO A 356 5.49 -8.25 -7.42
CA PRO A 356 6.84 -8.76 -7.72
C PRO A 356 7.59 -8.04 -8.85
N LYS A 357 6.86 -7.58 -9.87
CA LYS A 357 7.39 -6.85 -11.04
C LYS A 357 7.86 -5.40 -10.80
N ASP A 358 7.53 -4.84 -9.64
CA ASP A 358 7.81 -3.45 -9.27
C ASP A 358 8.82 -3.35 -8.10
N PHE A 359 9.70 -4.33 -7.94
CA PHE A 359 10.74 -4.42 -6.90
C PHE A 359 12.12 -4.00 -7.45
N PRO A 360 12.53 -2.74 -7.30
CA PRO A 360 13.85 -2.34 -7.74
C PRO A 360 14.94 -2.81 -6.75
N THR A 361 16.13 -3.11 -7.26
CA THR A 361 17.26 -3.61 -6.45
C THR A 361 17.74 -2.58 -5.40
N ASP A 362 17.61 -1.28 -5.70
CA ASP A 362 17.94 -0.19 -4.76
C ASP A 362 17.10 -0.23 -3.47
N LEU A 363 15.82 -0.63 -3.56
CA LEU A 363 14.94 -0.84 -2.42
C LEU A 363 15.44 -1.98 -1.53
N LEU A 364 15.97 -3.07 -2.12
CA LEU A 364 16.53 -4.18 -1.35
C LEU A 364 17.77 -3.73 -0.57
N HIS A 365 18.65 -2.94 -1.20
CA HIS A 365 19.80 -2.36 -0.51
C HIS A 365 19.39 -1.36 0.56
N LEU A 366 18.35 -0.55 0.31
CA LEU A 366 17.82 0.38 1.31
C LEU A 366 17.32 -0.38 2.54
N ILE A 367 16.49 -1.41 2.37
CA ILE A 367 16.00 -2.28 3.46
C ILE A 367 17.18 -2.88 4.22
N ALA A 368 18.16 -3.48 3.53
CA ALA A 368 19.34 -4.06 4.16
C ALA A 368 20.17 -3.04 4.98
N SER A 369 20.18 -1.77 4.56
CA SER A 369 21.00 -0.73 5.18
C SER A 369 20.36 -0.08 6.41
N ARG A 370 19.01 -0.08 6.51
CA ARG A 370 18.23 0.65 7.51
C ARG A 370 17.63 -0.31 8.55
N PRO A 371 18.11 -0.33 9.81
CA PRO A 371 17.61 -1.24 10.84
C PRO A 371 16.12 -1.13 11.17
N ASN A 372 15.54 0.04 10.91
CA ASN A 372 14.14 0.32 11.19
C ASN A 372 13.22 0.06 9.99
N LEU A 373 13.74 -0.34 8.82
CA LEU A 373 12.94 -0.92 7.76
C LEU A 373 12.88 -2.44 7.96
N CYS A 374 11.69 -3.02 8.02
CA CYS A 374 11.56 -4.44 8.28
C CYS A 374 12.23 -5.30 7.18
N ASN A 375 12.96 -6.33 7.59
CA ASN A 375 13.50 -7.39 6.74
C ASN A 375 12.42 -8.37 6.27
N SER A 376 11.16 -7.94 6.20
CA SER A 376 10.03 -8.76 5.82
C SER A 376 9.37 -8.24 4.56
N ILE A 377 9.44 -9.06 3.52
CA ILE A 377 8.98 -8.73 2.19
C ILE A 377 7.78 -9.62 1.87
N HIS A 378 6.64 -8.98 1.66
CA HIS A 378 5.48 -9.64 1.07
C HIS A 378 5.66 -9.71 -0.44
N LEU A 379 5.57 -10.89 -1.05
CA LEU A 379 5.85 -11.11 -2.46
C LEU A 379 4.80 -12.04 -3.10
N PRO A 380 3.58 -11.54 -3.37
CA PRO A 380 2.46 -12.35 -3.83
C PRO A 380 2.70 -12.96 -5.22
N ILE A 381 2.87 -14.29 -5.28
CA ILE A 381 3.00 -14.99 -6.56
C ILE A 381 1.66 -15.45 -7.14
N GLN A 382 0.70 -15.78 -6.28
CA GLN A 382 -0.62 -16.35 -6.58
C GLN A 382 -0.60 -17.82 -7.04
N SER A 383 0.30 -18.22 -7.95
CA SER A 383 0.46 -19.62 -8.39
C SER A 383 1.92 -19.93 -8.71
N GLY A 384 2.33 -21.20 -8.59
CA GLY A 384 3.68 -21.65 -8.96
C GLY A 384 3.81 -22.14 -10.41
N SER A 385 2.74 -22.11 -11.20
CA SER A 385 2.75 -22.59 -12.59
C SER A 385 2.73 -21.44 -13.61
N ASN A 386 3.61 -21.50 -14.61
CA ASN A 386 3.76 -20.46 -15.63
C ASN A 386 2.49 -20.23 -16.45
N THR A 387 1.81 -21.30 -16.83
CA THR A 387 0.56 -21.25 -17.59
C THR A 387 -0.58 -20.63 -16.78
N VAL A 388 -0.67 -20.92 -15.48
CA VAL A 388 -1.65 -20.27 -14.59
C VAL A 388 -1.29 -18.79 -14.39
N LEU A 389 -0.02 -18.45 -14.17
CA LEU A 389 0.45 -17.06 -14.04
C LEU A 389 0.13 -16.22 -15.28
N GLU A 390 0.23 -16.82 -16.47
CA GLU A 390 -0.17 -16.21 -17.74
C GLU A 390 -1.69 -15.96 -17.79
N ARG A 391 -2.52 -16.96 -17.48
CA ARG A 391 -3.99 -16.79 -17.39
C ARG A 391 -4.39 -15.77 -16.31
N MET A 392 -3.61 -15.67 -15.23
CA MET A 392 -3.74 -14.66 -14.17
C MET A 392 -3.26 -13.26 -14.58
N ARG A 393 -2.58 -13.13 -15.73
CA ARG A 393 -2.01 -11.89 -16.26
C ARG A 393 -0.97 -11.27 -15.34
N ARG A 394 -0.09 -12.08 -14.77
CA ARG A 394 0.95 -11.63 -13.83
C ARG A 394 2.14 -10.95 -14.51
N GLY A 395 2.43 -11.33 -15.75
CA GLY A 395 3.49 -10.72 -16.56
C GLY A 395 4.90 -11.16 -16.18
N TYR A 396 5.07 -12.31 -15.54
CA TYR A 396 6.37 -12.89 -15.19
C TYR A 396 6.23 -14.41 -15.05
N THR A 397 7.36 -15.11 -15.04
CA THR A 397 7.41 -16.57 -14.88
C THR A 397 7.86 -16.96 -13.46
N ARG A 398 7.67 -18.23 -13.12
CA ARG A 398 8.16 -18.89 -11.91
C ARG A 398 9.67 -18.72 -11.76
N GLU A 399 10.42 -18.85 -12.85
CA GLU A 399 11.89 -18.73 -12.85
C GLU A 399 12.30 -17.30 -12.51
N ALA A 400 11.69 -16.30 -13.14
CA ALA A 400 11.96 -14.89 -12.83
C ALA A 400 11.60 -14.54 -11.37
N TYR A 401 10.52 -15.13 -10.84
CA TYR A 401 10.16 -15.01 -9.43
C TYR A 401 11.22 -15.63 -8.50
N LEU A 402 11.70 -16.84 -8.82
CA LEU A 402 12.73 -17.52 -8.05
C LEU A 402 14.05 -16.74 -8.05
N SER A 403 14.46 -16.18 -9.20
CA SER A 403 15.65 -15.32 -9.28
C SER A 403 15.52 -14.07 -8.41
N LEU A 404 14.33 -13.44 -8.36
CA LEU A 404 14.07 -12.31 -7.46
C LEU A 404 14.18 -12.73 -5.98
N VAL A 405 13.65 -13.91 -5.61
CA VAL A 405 13.78 -14.45 -4.26
C VAL A 405 15.25 -14.71 -3.87
N GLU A 406 16.04 -15.24 -4.80
CA GLU A 406 17.47 -15.47 -4.60
C GLU A 406 18.25 -14.17 -4.42
N GLU A 407 17.95 -13.15 -5.24
CA GLU A 407 18.54 -11.81 -5.08
C GLU A 407 18.20 -11.19 -3.72
N MET A 408 16.93 -11.26 -3.30
CA MET A 408 16.50 -10.78 -1.98
C MET A 408 17.30 -11.44 -0.84
N ARG A 409 17.50 -12.77 -0.92
CA ARG A 409 18.29 -13.51 0.08
C ARG A 409 19.77 -13.21 0.03
N SER A 410 20.31 -12.87 -1.14
CA SER A 410 21.70 -12.48 -1.30
C SER A 410 21.97 -11.12 -0.63
N ILE A 411 21.05 -10.15 -0.84
CA ILE A 411 21.19 -8.78 -0.32
C ILE A 411 20.78 -8.70 1.16
N ILE A 412 19.74 -9.43 1.56
CA ILE A 412 19.19 -9.48 2.92
C ILE A 412 19.18 -10.96 3.38
N PRO A 413 20.29 -11.47 3.95
CA PRO A 413 20.43 -12.89 4.30
C PRO A 413 19.36 -13.45 5.23
N ASP A 414 18.83 -12.61 6.12
CA ASP A 414 17.78 -12.93 7.09
C ASP A 414 16.38 -12.49 6.65
N VAL A 415 16.14 -12.30 5.35
CA VAL A 415 14.85 -11.85 4.81
C VAL A 415 13.71 -12.85 5.09
N TRP A 416 12.59 -12.33 5.57
CA TRP A 416 11.36 -13.08 5.77
C TRP A 416 10.42 -12.84 4.60
N ILE A 417 10.06 -13.89 3.88
CA ILE A 417 9.28 -13.81 2.67
C ILE A 417 7.89 -14.32 2.95
N SER A 418 6.90 -13.51 2.63
CA SER A 418 5.49 -13.93 2.63
C SER A 418 4.89 -13.89 1.24
N SER A 419 3.81 -14.64 0.99
CA SER A 419 3.15 -14.65 -0.33
C SER A 419 1.66 -14.95 -0.21
N ASP A 420 0.92 -14.62 -1.27
CA ASP A 420 -0.46 -15.05 -1.47
C ASP A 420 -0.51 -16.20 -2.48
N PHE A 421 -1.43 -17.14 -2.26
CA PHE A 421 -1.71 -18.27 -3.14
C PHE A 421 -3.21 -18.39 -3.40
N ILE A 422 -3.55 -18.69 -4.66
CA ILE A 422 -4.90 -18.97 -5.12
C ILE A 422 -4.91 -20.36 -5.74
N THR A 423 -5.68 -21.28 -5.18
CA THR A 423 -5.86 -22.64 -5.75
C THR A 423 -7.15 -22.73 -6.53
N GLY A 424 -7.17 -23.57 -7.56
CA GLY A 424 -8.35 -23.85 -8.36
C GLY A 424 -8.78 -22.70 -9.24
N PHE A 425 -7.83 -21.90 -9.73
CA PHE A 425 -8.11 -20.90 -10.76
C PHE A 425 -8.65 -21.56 -12.04
N CYS A 426 -9.36 -20.80 -12.88
CA CYS A 426 -9.99 -21.30 -14.10
C CYS A 426 -9.01 -22.15 -14.95
N GLY A 427 -9.40 -23.39 -15.25
CA GLY A 427 -8.64 -24.38 -16.00
C GLY A 427 -7.42 -24.96 -15.28
N GLU A 428 -7.25 -24.76 -13.97
CA GLU A 428 -6.09 -25.29 -13.25
C GLU A 428 -6.09 -26.83 -13.20
N THR A 429 -5.03 -27.44 -13.72
CA THR A 429 -4.82 -28.89 -13.75
C THR A 429 -4.04 -29.40 -12.51
N GLU A 430 -4.04 -30.72 -12.29
CA GLU A 430 -3.25 -31.33 -11.20
C GLU A 430 -1.73 -31.15 -11.36
N ALA A 431 -1.23 -30.99 -12.60
CA ALA A 431 0.19 -30.72 -12.82
C ALA A 431 0.55 -29.27 -12.39
N GLU A 432 -0.28 -28.30 -12.80
CA GLU A 432 -0.11 -26.89 -12.42
C GLU A 432 -0.28 -26.67 -10.91
N HIS A 433 -1.16 -27.44 -10.26
CA HIS A 433 -1.27 -27.43 -8.80
C HIS A 433 0.01 -27.97 -8.12
N ARG A 434 0.56 -29.09 -8.63
CA ARG A 434 1.83 -29.65 -8.14
C ARG A 434 3.00 -28.69 -8.30
N ASP A 435 3.03 -27.88 -9.37
CA ASP A 435 4.01 -26.81 -9.50
C ASP A 435 3.89 -25.80 -8.33
N THR A 436 2.67 -25.44 -7.94
CA THR A 436 2.45 -24.54 -6.81
C THR A 436 2.97 -25.12 -5.50
N VAL A 437 2.70 -26.41 -5.25
CA VAL A 437 3.22 -27.12 -4.07
C VAL A 437 4.75 -27.14 -4.07
N SER A 438 5.38 -27.52 -5.19
CA SER A 438 6.85 -27.60 -5.30
C SER A 438 7.53 -26.24 -5.12
N LEU A 439 6.88 -25.16 -5.57
CA LEU A 439 7.38 -23.80 -5.34
C LEU A 439 7.43 -23.47 -3.85
N MET A 440 6.37 -23.82 -3.11
CA MET A 440 6.31 -23.57 -1.66
C MET A 440 7.40 -24.33 -0.91
N GLU A 441 7.71 -25.55 -1.34
CA GLU A 441 8.81 -26.36 -0.80
C GLU A 441 10.19 -25.77 -1.10
N GLN A 442 10.37 -25.21 -2.29
CA GLN A 442 11.62 -24.57 -2.71
C GLN A 442 11.85 -23.22 -2.00
N VAL A 443 10.83 -22.37 -1.98
CA VAL A 443 10.92 -21.02 -1.42
C VAL A 443 10.84 -21.02 0.10
N LYS A 444 10.05 -21.89 0.76
CA LYS A 444 9.94 -21.94 2.23
C LYS A 444 9.56 -20.58 2.85
N TYR A 445 8.34 -20.15 2.53
CA TYR A 445 7.75 -18.90 3.02
C TYR A 445 7.60 -18.88 4.55
N ASP A 446 7.76 -17.70 5.14
CA ASP A 446 7.55 -17.43 6.57
C ASP A 446 6.07 -17.23 6.88
N THR A 447 5.33 -16.68 5.94
CA THR A 447 3.88 -16.47 6.06
C THR A 447 3.24 -16.64 4.70
N ALA A 448 2.10 -17.34 4.63
CA ALA A 448 1.37 -17.51 3.39
C ALA A 448 -0.12 -17.25 3.61
N PHE A 449 -0.72 -16.42 2.76
CA PHE A 449 -2.16 -16.28 2.69
C PHE A 449 -2.68 -17.15 1.55
N MET A 450 -3.52 -18.12 1.88
CA MET A 450 -3.92 -19.17 0.95
C MET A 450 -5.44 -19.14 0.82
N PHE A 451 -5.92 -19.09 -0.42
CA PHE A 451 -7.34 -18.97 -0.72
C PHE A 451 -7.73 -19.93 -1.85
N ALA A 452 -8.93 -20.50 -1.76
CA ALA A 452 -9.57 -21.07 -2.94
C ALA A 452 -10.03 -19.95 -3.88
N TYR A 453 -9.91 -20.16 -5.19
CA TYR A 453 -10.37 -19.20 -6.18
C TYR A 453 -11.89 -19.02 -6.10
N SER A 454 -12.29 -17.76 -6.11
CA SER A 454 -13.68 -17.34 -6.21
C SER A 454 -13.84 -16.33 -7.33
N MET A 455 -14.73 -16.67 -8.26
CA MET A 455 -15.03 -15.84 -9.42
C MET A 455 -15.88 -14.64 -9.01
N ARG A 456 -15.48 -13.45 -9.45
CA ARG A 456 -16.19 -12.20 -9.17
C ARG A 456 -16.63 -11.53 -10.46
N GLU A 457 -17.85 -11.01 -10.46
CA GLU A 457 -18.41 -10.20 -11.55
C GLU A 457 -17.48 -9.04 -11.94
N LYS A 458 -17.57 -8.58 -13.19
CA LYS A 458 -16.73 -7.54 -13.82
C LYS A 458 -15.23 -7.90 -14.02
N THR A 459 -14.68 -8.90 -13.33
CA THR A 459 -13.28 -9.31 -13.52
C THR A 459 -13.03 -9.83 -14.94
N HIS A 460 -11.77 -9.82 -15.37
CA HIS A 460 -11.42 -10.37 -16.69
C HIS A 460 -11.70 -11.87 -16.75
N ALA A 461 -11.40 -12.61 -15.68
CA ALA A 461 -11.68 -14.03 -15.58
C ALA A 461 -13.17 -14.32 -15.73
N HIS A 462 -14.05 -13.56 -15.07
CA HIS A 462 -15.51 -13.68 -15.25
C HIS A 462 -15.98 -13.43 -16.69
N ARG A 463 -15.31 -12.54 -17.43
CA ARG A 463 -15.71 -12.20 -18.81
C ARG A 463 -15.15 -13.14 -19.87
N ARG A 464 -14.04 -13.82 -19.61
CA ARG A 464 -13.25 -14.55 -20.63
C ARG A 464 -13.00 -16.01 -20.31
N TYR A 465 -13.13 -16.42 -19.06
CA TYR A 465 -12.91 -17.79 -18.62
C TYR A 465 -14.18 -18.36 -18.02
N LYS A 466 -14.25 -19.69 -17.99
CA LYS A 466 -15.25 -20.44 -17.26
C LYS A 466 -14.62 -20.92 -15.95
N ASP A 467 -15.33 -20.80 -14.84
CA ASP A 467 -14.93 -21.47 -13.60
C ASP A 467 -15.31 -22.94 -13.71
N ASP A 468 -14.35 -23.78 -14.09
CA ASP A 468 -14.52 -25.19 -14.46
C ASP A 468 -13.82 -26.16 -13.50
N VAL A 469 -13.17 -25.66 -12.44
CA VAL A 469 -12.61 -26.47 -11.37
C VAL A 469 -13.68 -26.70 -10.31
N ALA A 470 -13.95 -27.95 -9.95
CA ALA A 470 -14.97 -28.30 -8.95
C ALA A 470 -14.60 -27.79 -7.55
N ASP A 471 -15.59 -27.35 -6.76
CA ASP A 471 -15.35 -26.84 -5.40
C ASP A 471 -14.67 -27.87 -4.48
N SER A 472 -14.93 -29.15 -4.68
CA SER A 472 -14.24 -30.24 -3.98
C SER A 472 -12.73 -30.26 -4.27
N ASP A 473 -12.33 -30.03 -5.53
CA ASP A 473 -10.93 -29.94 -5.91
C ASP A 473 -10.29 -28.67 -5.39
N LYS A 474 -10.99 -27.52 -5.44
CA LYS A 474 -10.50 -26.27 -4.85
C LYS A 474 -10.20 -26.43 -3.36
N ALA A 475 -11.12 -27.06 -2.61
CA ALA A 475 -10.98 -27.31 -1.19
C ALA A 475 -9.83 -28.28 -0.88
N ARG A 476 -9.73 -29.39 -1.61
CA ARG A 476 -8.63 -30.35 -1.47
C ARG A 476 -7.27 -29.68 -1.72
N ARG A 477 -7.13 -29.00 -2.86
CA ARG A 477 -5.89 -28.27 -3.25
C ARG A 477 -5.50 -27.19 -2.24
N LEU A 478 -6.48 -26.46 -1.71
CA LEU A 478 -6.24 -25.50 -0.61
C LEU A 478 -5.66 -26.21 0.62
N GLN A 479 -6.23 -27.35 1.01
CA GLN A 479 -5.73 -28.12 2.15
C GLN A 479 -4.32 -28.67 1.92
N GLU A 480 -3.99 -29.09 0.68
CA GLU A 480 -2.66 -29.54 0.30
C GLU A 480 -1.62 -28.42 0.50
N ILE A 481 -1.84 -27.23 -0.05
CA ILE A 481 -0.89 -26.11 0.12
C ILE A 481 -0.79 -25.62 1.57
N VAL A 482 -1.89 -25.65 2.33
CA VAL A 482 -1.89 -25.33 3.77
C VAL A 482 -1.02 -26.32 4.54
N THR A 483 -1.14 -27.60 4.23
CA THR A 483 -0.34 -28.67 4.86
C THR A 483 1.14 -28.50 4.52
N THR A 484 1.46 -28.26 3.25
CA THR A 484 2.83 -28.01 2.79
C THR A 484 3.42 -26.77 3.45
N PHE A 485 2.68 -25.66 3.51
CA PHE A 485 3.13 -24.44 4.19
C PHE A 485 3.50 -24.71 5.66
N HIS A 486 2.59 -25.30 6.43
CA HIS A 486 2.84 -25.53 7.86
C HIS A 486 3.99 -26.50 8.11
N ALA A 487 4.20 -27.49 7.24
CA ALA A 487 5.34 -28.40 7.31
C ALA A 487 6.67 -27.65 7.11
N GLN A 488 6.75 -26.76 6.12
CA GLN A 488 7.98 -25.98 5.86
C GLN A 488 8.19 -24.87 6.89
N ALA A 489 7.13 -24.15 7.28
CA ALA A 489 7.18 -23.09 8.28
C ALA A 489 7.62 -23.64 9.65
N SER A 490 7.14 -24.83 10.04
CA SER A 490 7.58 -25.51 11.27
C SER A 490 9.09 -25.77 11.26
N LYS A 491 9.61 -26.37 10.17
CA LYS A 491 11.06 -26.64 10.02
C LYS A 491 11.89 -25.35 10.08
N LYS A 492 11.43 -24.29 9.41
CA LYS A 492 12.12 -23.00 9.38
C LYS A 492 12.12 -22.34 10.76
N ASN A 493 10.96 -22.28 11.42
CA ASN A 493 10.81 -21.65 12.72
C ASN A 493 11.56 -22.41 13.83
N GLN A 494 11.70 -23.73 13.73
CA GLN A 494 12.57 -24.51 14.63
C GLN A 494 14.03 -24.04 14.58
N GLY A 495 14.51 -23.58 13.41
CA GLY A 495 15.84 -22.98 13.26
C GLY A 495 16.02 -21.64 13.98
N LEU A 496 14.93 -21.01 14.45
CA LEU A 496 14.98 -19.78 15.25
C LEU A 496 15.20 -20.06 16.74
N ILE A 497 15.10 -21.32 17.19
CA ILE A 497 15.35 -21.68 18.60
C ILE A 497 16.81 -21.38 18.95
N GLY A 498 17.02 -20.66 20.05
CA GLY A 498 18.31 -20.14 20.50
C GLY A 498 18.74 -18.83 19.84
N SER A 499 17.94 -18.28 18.91
CA SER A 499 18.17 -16.96 18.35
C SER A 499 17.61 -15.86 19.26
N ARG A 500 18.24 -14.69 19.24
CA ARG A 500 17.72 -13.47 19.87
C ARG A 500 16.91 -12.69 18.85
N GLN A 501 15.69 -12.31 19.23
CA GLN A 501 14.76 -11.55 18.38
C GLN A 501 14.33 -10.27 19.09
N LEU A 502 14.21 -9.17 18.34
CA LEU A 502 13.62 -7.93 18.84
C LEU A 502 12.10 -7.94 18.62
N VAL A 503 11.36 -7.90 19.71
CA VAL A 503 9.90 -8.03 19.74
C VAL A 503 9.27 -6.70 20.14
N LEU A 504 8.40 -6.16 19.30
CA LEU A 504 7.53 -5.03 19.66
C LEU A 504 6.32 -5.58 20.42
N ILE A 505 6.12 -5.16 21.66
CA ILE A 505 5.00 -5.59 22.49
C ILE A 505 3.70 -4.94 21.99
N ASP A 506 2.76 -5.78 21.56
CA ASP A 506 1.45 -5.34 21.02
C ASP A 506 0.28 -5.65 21.96
N SER A 507 0.50 -6.49 22.96
CA SER A 507 -0.55 -6.98 23.85
C SER A 507 -0.03 -7.31 25.24
N GLU A 508 -0.74 -6.77 26.24
CA GLU A 508 -0.39 -6.91 27.65
C GLU A 508 -1.00 -8.17 28.30
N ARG A 509 -1.79 -8.98 27.57
CA ARG A 509 -2.31 -10.31 27.97
C ARG A 509 -2.68 -11.21 26.78
N PRO A 510 -2.02 -12.35 26.54
CA PRO A 510 -2.57 -13.41 25.68
C PRO A 510 -3.56 -14.31 26.45
N LYS A 511 -4.52 -14.89 25.70
CA LYS A 511 -5.51 -15.86 26.21
C LYS A 511 -4.84 -17.15 26.68
N THR A 512 -5.25 -17.64 27.85
CA THR A 512 -4.95 -19.00 28.32
C THR A 512 -5.53 -20.02 27.34
N LYS A 513 -4.68 -20.77 26.64
CA LYS A 513 -5.07 -22.00 25.96
C LYS A 513 -4.06 -23.06 26.35
N ASN A 514 -4.52 -24.17 26.92
CA ASN A 514 -3.70 -25.33 27.32
C ASN A 514 -2.69 -25.09 28.47
N GLY A 515 -3.03 -24.23 29.44
CA GLY A 515 -2.28 -24.17 30.72
C GLY A 515 -0.94 -23.41 30.69
N ILE A 516 -0.58 -22.74 29.59
CA ILE A 516 0.61 -21.88 29.53
C ILE A 516 0.19 -20.43 29.82
N GLU A 517 0.48 -19.95 31.03
CA GLU A 517 0.38 -18.53 31.36
C GLU A 517 1.47 -17.76 30.62
N THR A 518 1.10 -17.13 29.52
CA THR A 518 1.94 -16.11 28.87
C THR A 518 1.38 -14.77 29.30
N LYS A 519 2.18 -13.90 29.91
CA LYS A 519 1.70 -12.61 30.41
C LYS A 519 1.65 -11.56 29.30
N VAL A 520 2.53 -11.64 28.29
CA VAL A 520 2.69 -10.61 27.26
C VAL A 520 2.96 -11.26 25.90
N SER A 521 2.48 -10.64 24.81
CA SER A 521 2.90 -11.02 23.47
C SER A 521 3.22 -9.82 22.58
N GLY A 522 3.97 -10.08 21.53
CA GLY A 522 4.39 -9.07 20.58
C GLY A 522 4.78 -9.68 19.25
N ARG A 523 5.37 -8.85 18.39
CA ARG A 523 5.79 -9.24 17.04
C ARG A 523 7.24 -8.92 16.76
N THR A 524 7.95 -9.90 16.21
CA THR A 524 9.28 -9.70 15.65
C THR A 524 9.25 -8.79 14.43
N ASP A 525 10.43 -8.48 13.90
CA ASP A 525 10.57 -7.66 12.70
C ASP A 525 9.81 -8.20 11.48
N GLY A 526 9.85 -9.50 11.20
CA GLY A 526 9.00 -10.07 10.15
C GLY A 526 7.63 -10.58 10.58
N GLY A 527 7.11 -10.10 11.71
CA GLY A 527 5.70 -10.20 12.06
C GLY A 527 5.26 -11.49 12.74
N HIS A 528 6.19 -12.42 13.01
CA HIS A 528 5.92 -13.63 13.79
C HIS A 528 5.46 -13.23 15.19
N LYS A 529 4.38 -13.87 15.64
CA LYS A 529 3.88 -13.68 17.00
C LYS A 529 4.80 -14.36 17.99
N VAL A 530 5.28 -13.62 18.98
CA VAL A 530 6.12 -14.13 20.07
C VAL A 530 5.38 -14.00 21.38
N PHE A 531 5.26 -15.12 22.09
CA PHE A 531 4.84 -15.13 23.48
C PHE A 531 6.08 -14.98 24.36
N VAL A 532 6.07 -13.96 25.22
CA VAL A 532 7.22 -13.61 26.05
C VAL A 532 6.99 -14.17 27.45
N GLN A 533 7.93 -14.98 27.92
CA GLN A 533 7.97 -15.54 29.27
C GLN A 533 9.00 -14.80 30.11
N GLU A 534 8.68 -14.55 31.38
CA GLU A 534 9.59 -13.92 32.33
C GLU A 534 10.55 -14.97 32.89
N ALA A 535 11.86 -14.72 32.81
CA ALA A 535 12.87 -15.65 33.32
C ALA A 535 12.95 -15.65 34.86
N GLN A 536 12.63 -14.54 35.53
CA GLN A 536 12.57 -14.41 36.99
C GLN A 536 11.51 -13.38 37.42
N LEU A 537 10.82 -13.63 38.54
CA LEU A 537 9.75 -12.79 39.08
C LEU A 537 10.23 -11.35 39.34
N GLY A 538 9.62 -10.36 38.67
CA GLY A 538 9.38 -9.06 39.30
C GLY A 538 9.67 -7.77 38.52
N ASP A 539 10.54 -7.77 37.50
CA ASP A 539 11.14 -6.48 37.05
C ASP A 539 10.82 -6.04 35.61
N SER A 540 10.12 -6.85 34.82
CA SER A 540 9.79 -6.50 33.44
C SER A 540 8.36 -5.98 33.34
N ASN A 541 8.11 -4.74 33.79
CA ASN A 541 6.83 -4.04 33.59
C ASN A 541 6.62 -3.66 32.10
N LEU A 542 6.73 -4.63 31.18
CA LEU A 542 6.64 -4.47 29.74
C LEU A 542 5.25 -3.97 29.36
N LYS A 543 5.22 -2.82 28.70
CA LYS A 543 3.98 -2.19 28.24
C LYS A 543 3.86 -2.30 26.74
N LYS A 544 2.63 -2.14 26.24
CA LYS A 544 2.39 -1.99 24.80
C LYS A 544 3.25 -0.84 24.24
N GLY A 545 3.97 -1.11 23.15
CA GLY A 545 4.93 -0.17 22.56
C GLY A 545 6.37 -0.31 23.04
N ASP A 546 6.66 -1.15 24.05
CA ASP A 546 8.04 -1.47 24.40
C ASP A 546 8.67 -2.39 23.33
N TYR A 547 9.96 -2.20 23.06
CA TYR A 547 10.79 -3.15 22.35
C TYR A 547 11.56 -4.02 23.35
N ALA A 548 11.45 -5.34 23.19
CA ALA A 548 12.05 -6.33 24.08
C ALA A 548 12.94 -7.29 23.29
N GLU A 549 14.15 -7.54 23.80
CA GLU A 549 15.00 -8.62 23.32
C GLU A 549 14.54 -9.93 23.96
N VAL A 550 14.24 -10.92 23.12
CA VAL A 550 13.70 -12.21 23.53
C VAL A 550 14.57 -13.32 22.96
N ASP A 551 14.98 -14.25 23.83
CA ASP A 551 15.67 -15.47 23.44
C ASP A 551 14.65 -16.58 23.14
N ILE A 552 14.59 -17.03 21.89
CA ILE A 552 13.55 -17.98 21.45
C ILE A 552 13.85 -19.37 21.99
N LYS A 553 12.90 -19.96 22.71
CA LYS A 553 13.03 -21.29 23.34
C LYS A 553 12.19 -22.35 22.65
N HIS A 554 11.05 -21.95 22.11
CA HIS A 554 10.13 -22.86 21.43
C HIS A 554 9.56 -22.18 20.19
N ALA A 555 9.26 -23.01 19.18
CA ALA A 555 8.74 -22.56 17.91
C ALA A 555 7.69 -23.54 17.38
N THR A 556 6.58 -22.99 16.91
CA THR A 556 5.56 -23.72 16.16
C THR A 556 5.56 -23.21 14.71
N SER A 557 4.68 -23.76 13.86
CA SER A 557 4.49 -23.27 12.49
C SER A 557 3.90 -21.86 12.40
N ALA A 558 3.39 -21.28 13.50
CA ALA A 558 2.69 -19.99 13.49
C ALA A 558 3.16 -19.00 14.57
N SER A 559 3.82 -19.47 15.62
CA SER A 559 4.22 -18.64 16.76
C SER A 559 5.53 -19.08 17.37
N LEU A 560 6.21 -18.14 18.01
CA LEU A 560 7.42 -18.38 18.80
C LEU A 560 7.11 -18.17 20.29
N THR A 561 7.92 -18.78 21.14
CA THR A 561 7.89 -18.54 22.58
C THR A 561 9.32 -18.41 23.07
N GLY A 562 9.58 -17.41 23.90
CA GLY A 562 10.94 -17.13 24.35
C GLY A 562 10.98 -16.38 25.66
N HIS A 563 12.16 -16.32 26.24
CA HIS A 563 12.41 -15.67 27.51
C HIS A 563 12.84 -14.21 27.28
N PHE A 564 12.26 -13.30 28.04
CA PHE A 564 12.69 -11.91 28.09
C PHE A 564 14.15 -11.82 28.56
N ILE A 565 14.96 -11.03 27.84
CA ILE A 565 16.34 -10.72 28.23
C ILE A 565 16.41 -9.30 28.81
N GLN A 566 16.08 -8.29 27.99
CA GLN A 566 16.17 -6.88 28.34
C GLN A 566 15.30 -6.01 27.41
N ARG A 567 15.04 -4.77 27.81
CA ARG A 567 14.50 -3.75 26.90
C ARG A 567 15.62 -3.23 26.01
N SER A 568 15.31 -2.95 24.75
CA SER A 568 16.29 -2.48 23.77
C SER A 568 15.60 -1.65 22.71
N GLY A 569 16.34 -0.76 22.05
CA GLY A 569 15.89 -0.08 20.84
C GLY A 569 16.20 -0.86 19.57
N ILE A 570 15.61 -0.46 18.45
CA ILE A 570 15.94 -0.98 17.11
C ILE A 570 17.43 -0.77 16.83
N GLN A 571 17.95 0.44 17.06
CA GLN A 571 19.34 0.75 16.75
C GLN A 571 20.32 -0.01 17.65
N GLN A 572 19.99 -0.11 18.95
CA GLN A 572 20.79 -0.84 19.93
C GLN A 572 20.85 -2.33 19.59
N PHE A 573 19.72 -2.96 19.29
CA PHE A 573 19.67 -4.35 18.91
C PHE A 573 20.47 -4.61 17.63
N ALA A 574 20.30 -3.78 16.60
CA ALA A 574 21.02 -3.92 15.34
C ALA A 574 22.55 -3.76 15.51
N ALA A 575 22.99 -2.87 16.40
CA ALA A 575 24.40 -2.73 16.74
C ALA A 575 24.93 -3.98 17.45
N SER A 576 24.14 -4.61 18.33
CA SER A 576 24.52 -5.84 19.05
C SER A 576 24.68 -7.03 18.09
N GLN A 577 23.80 -7.14 17.10
CA GLN A 577 23.86 -8.18 16.06
C GLN A 577 25.08 -7.97 15.16
N LYS A 578 25.35 -6.74 14.71
CA LYS A 578 26.56 -6.44 13.90
C LYS A 578 27.86 -6.77 14.63
N ARG A 579 27.90 -6.61 15.96
CA ARG A 579 29.04 -7.04 16.80
C ARG A 579 29.21 -8.57 16.82
N ALA A 580 28.12 -9.33 16.75
CA ALA A 580 28.12 -10.79 16.63
C ALA A 580 28.51 -11.26 15.21
N TYR A 581 28.17 -10.52 14.15
CA TYR A 581 28.63 -10.80 12.78
C TYR A 581 30.08 -10.37 12.50
N SER A 582 30.73 -9.64 13.40
CA SER A 582 32.13 -9.20 13.24
C SER A 582 33.18 -10.33 13.31
N THR A 583 32.78 -11.58 13.58
CA THR A 583 33.63 -12.77 13.47
C THR A 583 33.49 -13.51 12.13
N TYR A 584 32.62 -13.06 11.23
CA TYR A 584 32.52 -13.56 9.85
C TYR A 584 32.74 -12.39 8.88
N GLN A 585 33.97 -12.22 8.39
CA GLN A 585 34.30 -11.15 7.44
C GLN A 585 33.62 -11.41 6.07
N PRO A 586 32.66 -10.57 5.63
CA PRO A 586 32.27 -10.53 4.24
C PRO A 586 33.35 -9.76 3.47
N ARG A 587 33.62 -10.15 2.23
CA ARG A 587 34.51 -9.43 1.29
C ARG A 587 33.92 -8.08 0.85
N SER A 588 33.72 -7.14 1.77
CA SER A 588 33.37 -5.75 1.45
C SER A 588 34.22 -4.77 2.26
N LYS A 589 35.55 -4.92 2.15
CA LYS A 589 36.52 -3.94 2.70
C LYS A 589 36.37 -2.53 2.12
N VAL A 590 35.68 -2.34 0.99
CA VAL A 590 35.66 -1.08 0.24
C VAL A 590 34.79 0.01 0.90
N ALA A 591 33.67 -0.34 1.55
CA ALA A 591 32.68 0.66 1.97
C ALA A 591 33.04 1.43 3.27
N SER A 592 33.90 0.88 4.14
CA SER A 592 34.39 1.62 5.31
C SER A 592 35.59 2.52 4.96
N GLN A 593 36.30 2.21 3.87
CA GLN A 593 37.54 2.86 3.44
C GLN A 593 37.29 4.24 2.79
N TYR A 594 36.12 4.47 2.20
CA TYR A 594 35.78 5.74 1.53
C TYR A 594 35.25 6.84 2.47
N ARG A 595 34.76 6.50 3.67
CA ARG A 595 34.13 7.49 4.58
C ARG A 595 35.08 8.56 5.13
N HIS A 596 36.37 8.24 5.27
CA HIS A 596 37.34 9.21 5.79
C HIS A 596 37.79 10.22 4.72
N PHE A 597 37.83 9.81 3.45
CA PHE A 597 38.11 10.71 2.33
C PHE A 597 36.92 11.62 2.01
N LEU A 598 35.68 11.11 2.12
CA LEU A 598 34.46 11.92 1.96
C LEU A 598 34.36 13.02 3.03
N LYS A 599 34.63 12.70 4.30
CA LYS A 599 34.65 13.70 5.39
C LYS A 599 35.73 14.78 5.22
N ALA A 600 36.88 14.46 4.62
CA ALA A 600 37.92 15.43 4.32
C ALA A 600 37.55 16.32 3.11
N GLY A 601 36.78 15.77 2.16
CA GLY A 601 36.18 16.52 1.05
C GLY A 601 35.11 17.51 1.54
N ASP A 602 34.19 17.06 2.39
CA ASP A 602 33.14 17.92 2.97
C ASP A 602 33.74 19.07 3.80
N ALA A 603 34.75 18.78 4.64
CA ALA A 603 35.44 19.81 5.43
C ALA A 603 36.22 20.83 4.58
N ALA A 604 36.62 20.47 3.35
CA ALA A 604 37.28 21.38 2.40
C ALA A 604 36.27 22.26 1.64
N VAL A 605 35.05 21.75 1.42
CA VAL A 605 33.93 22.50 0.82
C VAL A 605 33.36 23.54 1.80
N ASP A 606 33.35 23.23 3.10
CA ASP A 606 32.82 24.11 4.15
C ASP A 606 33.82 25.18 4.67
N GLY A 607 34.98 25.32 4.04
CA GLY A 607 35.93 26.41 4.35
C GLY A 607 36.68 26.27 5.69
N VAL A 608 36.79 25.06 6.23
CA VAL A 608 37.44 24.80 7.53
C VAL A 608 38.97 24.97 7.47
N ASP A 609 39.58 25.40 8.59
CA ASP A 609 41.01 25.71 8.73
C ASP A 609 41.94 24.60 8.18
N LYS A 610 42.98 25.02 7.43
CA LYS A 610 44.01 24.18 6.78
C LYS A 610 44.68 23.18 7.74
N LYS A 611 44.74 23.48 9.04
CA LYS A 611 45.28 22.55 10.06
C LYS A 611 44.38 21.34 10.30
N HIS A 612 43.05 21.51 10.26
CA HIS A 612 42.09 20.45 10.51
C HIS A 612 42.02 19.46 9.35
N ILE A 613 42.06 19.97 8.11
CA ILE A 613 42.12 19.14 6.88
C ILE A 613 43.40 18.31 6.86
N LYS A 614 44.55 18.89 7.24
CA LYS A 614 45.82 18.16 7.34
C LYS A 614 45.79 17.06 8.41
N LEU A 615 45.08 17.27 9.52
CA LEU A 615 44.93 16.28 10.58
C LEU A 615 44.08 15.09 10.13
N LEU A 616 42.95 15.34 9.46
CA LEU A 616 42.07 14.29 8.92
C LEU A 616 42.74 13.45 7.84
N ILE A 617 43.49 14.10 6.94
CA ILE A 617 44.32 13.41 5.94
C ILE A 617 45.38 12.55 6.63
N ARG A 618 46.10 13.11 7.62
CA ARG A 618 47.14 12.40 8.37
C ARG A 618 46.59 11.19 9.15
N GLN A 619 45.40 11.29 9.75
CA GLN A 619 44.72 10.18 10.41
C GLN A 619 44.33 9.06 9.44
N GLY A 620 44.00 9.39 8.19
CA GLY A 620 43.82 8.40 7.12
C GLY A 620 45.11 7.66 6.75
N PHE A 621 46.27 8.34 6.84
CA PHE A 621 47.59 7.78 6.48
C PHE A 621 48.29 7.04 7.63
N GLU A 622 48.09 7.40 8.89
CA GLU A 622 48.74 6.75 10.05
C GLU A 622 48.26 5.29 10.26
N ASN A 623 47.11 4.91 9.71
CA ASN A 623 46.69 3.51 9.55
C ASN A 623 47.43 2.83 8.37
N LYS A 624 48.77 2.76 8.44
CA LYS A 624 49.75 2.30 7.44
C LYS A 624 49.42 1.00 6.67
N GLN A 625 48.36 0.97 5.87
CA GLN A 625 47.99 -0.16 5.00
C GLN A 625 48.02 0.17 3.51
N TYR A 626 48.41 1.39 3.11
CA TYR A 626 48.29 1.88 1.73
C TYR A 626 49.62 2.08 1.00
N LEU A 627 50.75 1.62 1.53
CA LEU A 627 52.08 1.90 0.96
C LEU A 627 52.75 0.69 0.26
N THR A 628 51.98 -0.28 -0.21
CA THR A 628 52.54 -1.41 -0.99
C THR A 628 52.12 -1.43 -2.45
N ASP A 629 51.24 -0.51 -2.89
CA ASP A 629 50.83 -0.40 -4.29
C ASP A 629 51.42 0.88 -4.93
N PRO A 630 52.41 0.77 -5.83
CA PRO A 630 53.08 1.91 -6.46
C PRO A 630 52.14 2.82 -7.23
N GLU A 631 51.01 2.29 -7.73
CA GLU A 631 50.08 3.02 -8.58
C GLU A 631 49.16 3.93 -7.77
N ILE A 632 48.82 3.52 -6.55
CA ILE A 632 48.00 4.28 -5.59
C ILE A 632 48.82 5.43 -4.99
N GLU A 633 50.12 5.23 -4.73
CA GLU A 633 51.01 6.27 -4.23
C GLU A 633 51.13 7.45 -5.22
N VAL A 634 51.23 7.15 -6.52
CA VAL A 634 51.26 8.17 -7.59
C VAL A 634 49.94 8.93 -7.67
N LYS A 635 48.80 8.21 -7.60
CA LYS A 635 47.46 8.83 -7.62
C LYS A 635 47.24 9.78 -6.43
N VAL A 636 47.67 9.38 -5.22
CA VAL A 636 47.61 10.21 -4.01
C VAL A 636 48.52 11.43 -4.08
N LYS A 637 49.77 11.28 -4.56
CA LYS A 637 50.71 12.41 -4.75
C LYS A 637 50.16 13.44 -5.75
N ASN A 638 49.55 12.99 -6.83
CA ASN A 638 48.96 13.87 -7.85
C ASN A 638 47.76 14.65 -7.28
N THR A 639 46.92 14.02 -6.47
CA THR A 639 45.77 14.68 -5.82
C THR A 639 46.21 15.70 -4.76
N LEU A 640 47.23 15.39 -3.96
CA LEU A 640 47.82 16.34 -3.01
C LEU A 640 48.45 17.55 -3.71
N THR A 641 49.01 17.35 -4.91
CA THR A 641 49.61 18.42 -5.73
C THR A 641 48.52 19.33 -6.32
N LEU A 642 47.42 18.74 -6.81
CA LEU A 642 46.24 19.47 -7.29
C LEU A 642 45.59 20.30 -6.17
N LEU A 643 45.41 19.72 -4.99
CA LEU A 643 44.83 20.41 -3.83
C LEU A 643 45.76 21.52 -3.27
N LYS A 644 47.08 21.34 -3.31
CA LYS A 644 48.05 22.41 -2.97
C LYS A 644 47.93 23.60 -3.92
N ASN A 645 47.81 23.34 -5.22
CA ASN A 645 47.67 24.37 -6.25
C ASN A 645 46.32 25.10 -6.19
N ALA A 646 45.26 24.42 -5.76
CA ALA A 646 43.94 25.02 -5.54
C ALA A 646 43.93 26.01 -4.36
N SER A 647 44.70 25.72 -3.30
CA SER A 647 44.65 26.46 -2.03
C SER A 647 45.23 27.90 -2.05
N GLY A 648 45.62 28.39 -3.23
CA GLY A 648 46.21 29.72 -3.45
C GLY A 648 45.61 30.53 -4.60
N LYS A 649 44.54 30.07 -5.25
CA LYS A 649 43.94 30.72 -6.43
C LYS A 649 42.47 31.10 -6.20
N ARG A 650 41.98 32.17 -6.84
CA ARG A 650 40.57 32.64 -6.79
C ARG A 650 40.02 32.86 -8.20
N GLY A 651 38.72 32.65 -8.41
CA GLY A 651 38.03 32.83 -9.69
C GLY A 651 38.03 31.57 -10.57
N ILE A 652 38.00 31.72 -11.89
CA ILE A 652 37.79 30.65 -12.89
C ILE A 652 38.71 29.43 -12.71
N GLU A 653 39.94 29.64 -12.22
CA GLU A 653 40.90 28.56 -11.97
C GLU A 653 40.51 27.66 -10.78
N HIS A 654 39.81 28.21 -9.77
CA HIS A 654 39.23 27.45 -8.67
C HIS A 654 38.09 26.56 -9.18
N ASP A 655 37.25 27.08 -10.07
CA ASP A 655 36.09 26.36 -10.60
C ASP A 655 36.48 25.19 -11.52
N ILE A 656 37.57 25.35 -12.28
CA ILE A 656 38.13 24.28 -13.11
C ILE A 656 38.67 23.14 -12.23
N VAL A 657 39.40 23.45 -11.16
CA VAL A 657 39.95 22.43 -10.26
C VAL A 657 38.85 21.75 -9.45
N HIS A 658 37.83 22.50 -9.02
CA HIS A 658 36.64 21.97 -8.36
C HIS A 658 35.88 20.99 -9.25
N ASN A 659 35.63 21.35 -10.52
CA ASN A 659 34.93 20.49 -11.48
C ASN A 659 35.75 19.24 -11.86
N LEU A 660 37.09 19.34 -11.92
CA LEU A 660 37.97 18.19 -12.14
C LEU A 660 37.97 17.21 -10.95
N CYS A 661 37.89 17.72 -9.71
CA CYS A 661 37.72 16.90 -8.53
C CYS A 661 36.35 16.21 -8.50
N GLN A 662 35.27 16.89 -8.90
CA GLN A 662 33.93 16.29 -8.99
C GLN A 662 33.87 15.17 -10.04
N LEU A 663 34.40 15.42 -11.24
CA LEU A 663 34.46 14.44 -12.33
C LEU A 663 35.27 13.19 -11.96
N LYS A 664 36.40 13.34 -11.28
CA LYS A 664 37.33 12.25 -11.02
C LYS A 664 36.97 11.40 -9.79
N TYR A 665 36.25 11.95 -8.81
CA TYR A 665 35.95 11.27 -7.55
C TYR A 665 34.48 10.92 -7.34
N PHE A 666 33.55 11.65 -7.95
CA PHE A 666 32.11 11.41 -7.78
C PHE A 666 31.46 10.81 -9.04
N GLY A 667 32.18 10.74 -10.17
CA GLY A 667 31.63 10.24 -11.44
C GLY A 667 30.50 11.09 -12.00
N ASP A 668 30.29 12.28 -11.44
CA ASP A 668 29.18 13.17 -11.73
C ASP A 668 29.49 13.97 -13.01
N LYS A 669 28.92 13.54 -14.13
CA LYS A 669 29.03 14.23 -15.43
C LYS A 669 28.03 15.39 -15.55
N ASP A 670 27.01 15.43 -14.71
CA ASP A 670 25.84 16.28 -14.89
C ASP A 670 25.92 17.60 -14.11
N ASN A 671 26.92 17.74 -13.22
CA ASN A 671 27.21 18.96 -12.45
C ASN A 671 28.46 19.75 -12.91
N ILE A 672 28.92 19.53 -14.15
CA ILE A 672 29.96 20.41 -14.71
C ILE A 672 29.31 21.76 -15.03
N ARG A 673 29.59 22.79 -14.23
CA ARG A 673 29.17 24.16 -14.58
C ARG A 673 29.88 24.59 -15.88
N PRO A 674 29.15 24.95 -16.95
CA PRO A 674 29.80 25.50 -18.13
C PRO A 674 30.39 26.88 -17.77
N PRO A 675 31.62 27.21 -18.20
CA PRO A 675 32.12 28.57 -18.05
C PRO A 675 31.17 29.50 -18.81
N HIS A 676 30.70 30.56 -18.14
CA HIS A 676 29.70 31.50 -18.66
C HIS A 676 29.89 31.76 -20.17
N PHE A 677 28.92 31.29 -20.96
CA PHE A 677 28.87 31.44 -22.42
C PHE A 677 28.72 32.92 -22.78
N ASN A 678 29.85 33.63 -22.99
CA ASN A 678 30.03 34.72 -23.97
C ASN A 678 31.34 35.54 -23.78
N ARG A 679 32.46 34.91 -23.41
CA ARG A 679 33.78 35.55 -23.57
C ARG A 679 34.76 34.61 -24.26
N LYS A 680 35.44 35.10 -25.30
CA LYS A 680 36.49 34.36 -26.03
C LYS A 680 37.55 33.87 -25.05
N LEU A 681 37.73 32.55 -24.96
CA LEU A 681 38.79 31.91 -24.19
C LEU A 681 40.15 32.23 -24.81
N SER A 682 41.18 32.38 -23.97
CA SER A 682 42.53 32.59 -24.49
C SER A 682 43.02 31.31 -25.19
N PRO A 683 43.87 31.42 -26.24
CA PRO A 683 44.34 30.25 -27.01
C PRO A 683 44.99 29.15 -26.17
N GLN A 684 45.65 29.52 -25.07
CA GLN A 684 46.28 28.57 -24.14
C GLN A 684 45.25 27.77 -23.32
N VAL A 685 44.13 28.39 -22.93
CA VAL A 685 43.07 27.73 -22.15
C VAL A 685 42.21 26.83 -23.05
N GLN A 686 41.98 27.24 -24.30
CA GLN A 686 41.30 26.41 -25.30
C GLN A 686 42.09 25.13 -25.60
N LYS A 687 43.43 25.25 -25.68
CA LYS A 687 44.32 24.10 -25.89
C LYS A 687 44.24 23.11 -24.71
N LEU A 688 44.33 23.59 -23.47
CA LEU A 688 44.25 22.74 -22.29
C LEU A 688 42.90 22.02 -22.15
N HIS A 689 41.79 22.69 -22.52
CA HIS A 689 40.46 22.09 -22.52
C HIS A 689 40.33 20.98 -23.57
N ASN A 690 40.85 21.21 -24.78
CA ASN A 690 40.83 20.23 -25.86
C ASN A 690 41.72 19.01 -25.55
N ASP A 691 42.89 19.24 -24.94
CA ASP A 691 43.81 18.18 -24.51
C ASP A 691 43.16 17.31 -23.41
N SER A 692 42.45 17.93 -22.46
CA SER A 692 41.70 17.23 -21.40
C SER A 692 40.52 16.41 -21.95
N GLN A 693 39.85 16.90 -23.00
CA GLN A 693 38.78 16.17 -23.70
C GLN A 693 39.32 14.95 -24.48
N GLN A 694 40.53 15.03 -25.04
CA GLN A 694 41.18 13.90 -25.69
C GLN A 694 41.64 12.83 -24.69
N GLU A 695 42.21 13.23 -23.55
CA GLU A 695 42.54 12.28 -22.47
C GLU A 695 41.29 11.59 -21.92
N LEU A 696 40.18 12.32 -21.75
CA LEU A 696 38.91 11.74 -21.31
C LEU A 696 38.37 10.69 -22.30
N LYS A 697 38.50 10.93 -23.62
CA LYS A 697 38.15 9.96 -24.65
C LYS A 697 39.03 8.71 -24.63
N LEU A 698 40.33 8.87 -24.38
CA LEU A 698 41.26 7.75 -24.25
C LEU A 698 40.94 6.90 -23.01
N VAL A 699 40.62 7.53 -21.89
CA VAL A 699 40.24 6.84 -20.65
C VAL A 699 38.90 6.11 -20.79
N ILE A 700 37.91 6.71 -21.47
CA ILE A 700 36.63 6.04 -21.77
C ILE A 700 36.84 4.82 -22.69
N ASN A 701 37.72 4.92 -23.69
CA ASN A 701 38.04 3.79 -24.57
C ASN A 701 38.81 2.70 -23.84
N MET A 702 39.68 3.02 -22.89
CA MET A 702 40.36 2.04 -22.04
C MET A 702 39.39 1.36 -21.07
N LEU A 703 38.51 2.12 -20.40
CA LEU A 703 37.47 1.56 -19.52
C LEU A 703 36.51 0.63 -20.27
N ASN A 704 36.13 0.97 -21.52
CA ASN A 704 35.32 0.10 -22.37
C ASN A 704 36.07 -1.16 -22.83
N LYS A 705 37.40 -1.10 -22.94
CA LYS A 705 38.25 -2.24 -23.28
C LYS A 705 38.44 -3.18 -22.08
N ASP A 706 38.59 -2.60 -20.89
CA ASP A 706 38.69 -3.34 -19.62
C ASP A 706 37.35 -3.96 -19.23
N LEU A 707 36.22 -3.29 -19.50
CA LEU A 707 34.88 -3.87 -19.35
C LEU A 707 34.67 -5.09 -20.26
N LYS A 708 35.21 -5.06 -21.49
CA LYS A 708 35.18 -6.20 -22.43
C LYS A 708 36.07 -7.37 -21.97
N LEU A 709 37.18 -7.09 -21.30
CA LEU A 709 38.07 -8.10 -20.71
C LEU A 709 37.52 -8.72 -19.42
N CYS A 710 36.67 -8.00 -18.69
CA CYS A 710 35.94 -8.55 -17.53
C CYS A 710 34.64 -9.29 -17.90
N LEU A 711 34.18 -9.18 -19.15
CA LEU A 711 32.98 -9.85 -19.68
C LEU A 711 33.33 -11.06 -20.59
N MET A 712 34.61 -11.39 -20.75
CA MET A 712 35.11 -12.69 -21.25
C MET A 712 35.66 -13.49 -20.07
#